data_AF-A0A4R4P6S6-F1
#
_entry.id   AF-A0A4R4P6S6-F1
#
_cell.length_a   1.000
_cell.length_b   1.000
_cell.length_c   1.000
_cell.angle_alpha   90.00
_cell.angle_beta   90.00
_cell.angle_gamma   90.00
#
_symmetry.space_group_name_H-M   'P 1'
#
loop_
_entity.id
_entity.type
_entity.pdbx_description
1 polymer ?
#
loop_
_entity_poly.entity_id
_entity_poly.type
_entity_poly.pdbx_seq_one_letter_code
_entity_poly.pdbx_strand_id
1 'polypeptide(L)'
;MELPKALLEPPWEARKSAGTPSGEVPVLVAGLVPPDGREIRWAPGEREQWAATRVYESWRDGEWEEAAEQFRDGRMSYEPTRAAFLAQAPEHLARPLLAGWQPKVTWDFAHSLRSIVARFETDAWDVSLRLARQNPFGTGPILLPFLSADVARLHADWLYRLKSARRLAREWFARHGLAAVPYLVPDALGKRVGPRRNAAAALRTIEGDVTGAARVHGDEAADAIAALLAAAPAAPLADPPYKPPPLPKWLDLDALPRPALTDGGELPPDAVRNLLLAMTVPDSRGIDVAPVVDGAAEVCGPESLAAFSWALFEAWEAARFPGRSGFVLSMLGRFGDDAIVRRLTPHIKKWPGQPGGHGRAVQGLGVLVEIGGDAALTQLDGIAQKVKYKGLREEARRRLASAAERRGLTPDQLADRLVPSFGLDDGGVLTLDYGPRRFTVGFDEQLRPAVADDTGKARTSLPKPGAKDDPDLAPAAYQRFAELKKELRAVASVQVARLETAMVMGRKWTTAEFGEYVVGHPLMRHLARRLVWLGGDRAFRVAEDLTFADLNDDAVELPESAAVQIAHPLELGETLDAWSEVFGDYEILQPFPQLGRPVHTLADGEGADGRLARFEGLTVPTGRLLGLTRTAWSRGAPQDNGIEHWMSWTLAPDVAVVLDLRPGIAVGYTDLNPEQRIEHVWIGKRAGGYEPSRVIENGFADLDPVLVSELLADLTALTASPAN
;
A
#
# COMPACT_ATOMS: atom_id res chain seq x y z
N MET A 1 2.55 -40.83 14.02
CA MET A 1 1.38 -39.97 13.80
C MET A 1 0.78 -40.34 12.46
N GLU A 2 -0.55 -40.34 12.30
CA GLU A 2 -1.17 -40.58 10.99
C GLU A 2 -1.10 -39.27 10.18
N LEU A 3 -0.54 -39.31 8.96
CA LEU A 3 -0.45 -38.10 8.13
C LEU A 3 -1.85 -37.62 7.74
N PRO A 4 -2.12 -36.31 7.77
CA PRO A 4 -3.36 -35.74 7.30
C PRO A 4 -3.70 -36.25 5.90
N LYS A 5 -4.91 -36.80 5.75
CA LYS A 5 -5.34 -37.43 4.50
C LYS A 5 -5.17 -36.51 3.29
N ALA A 6 -5.39 -35.21 3.46
CA ALA A 6 -5.24 -34.21 2.40
C ALA A 6 -3.81 -34.07 1.85
N LEU A 7 -2.78 -34.39 2.63
CA LEU A 7 -1.38 -34.40 2.16
C LEU A 7 -1.08 -35.55 1.21
N LEU A 8 -1.81 -36.66 1.33
CA LEU A 8 -1.65 -37.85 0.49
C LEU A 8 -2.68 -37.88 -0.65
N GLU A 9 -3.91 -37.45 -0.37
CA GLU A 9 -5.04 -37.36 -1.30
C GLU A 9 -5.49 -35.90 -1.43
N PRO A 10 -4.83 -35.09 -2.28
CA PRO A 10 -5.10 -33.67 -2.33
C PRO A 10 -6.48 -33.35 -2.95
N PRO A 11 -7.08 -32.20 -2.57
CA PRO A 11 -8.47 -31.86 -2.89
C PRO A 11 -8.76 -31.72 -4.39
N TRP A 12 -7.74 -31.51 -5.23
CA TRP A 12 -7.89 -31.46 -6.68
C TRP A 12 -8.02 -32.84 -7.34
N GLU A 13 -7.69 -33.94 -6.65
CA GLU A 13 -7.85 -35.32 -7.16
C GLU A 13 -9.24 -35.92 -6.86
N ALA A 14 -9.94 -35.40 -5.84
CA ALA A 14 -11.26 -35.86 -5.42
C ALA A 14 -12.41 -35.47 -6.38
N ARG A 15 -12.19 -34.52 -7.31
CA ARG A 15 -13.15 -34.19 -8.38
C ARG A 15 -13.08 -35.22 -9.52
N LYS A 16 -13.44 -36.47 -9.26
CA LYS A 16 -13.77 -37.43 -10.32
C LYS A 16 -15.16 -37.09 -10.89
N SER A 17 -15.29 -37.20 -12.21
CA SER A 17 -16.46 -36.83 -13.00
C SER A 17 -17.76 -37.42 -12.41
N ALA A 18 -18.63 -36.57 -11.86
CA ALA A 18 -20.03 -36.91 -11.75
C ALA A 18 -20.57 -37.07 -13.18
N GLY A 19 -21.11 -38.26 -13.50
CA GLY A 19 -21.63 -38.59 -14.82
C GLY A 19 -22.68 -37.58 -15.30
N THR A 20 -22.78 -37.45 -16.62
CA THR A 20 -23.79 -36.62 -17.29
C THR A 20 -25.20 -37.04 -16.83
N PRO A 21 -26.01 -36.15 -16.24
CA PRO A 21 -27.41 -36.50 -15.98
C PRO A 21 -28.15 -36.63 -17.31
N SER A 22 -28.83 -37.75 -17.46
CA SER A 22 -29.76 -38.07 -18.52
C SER A 22 -30.93 -37.06 -18.57
N GLY A 23 -31.18 -36.53 -19.77
CA GLY A 23 -32.40 -35.89 -20.28
C GLY A 23 -33.48 -35.40 -19.30
N GLU A 24 -33.43 -34.11 -18.96
CA GLU A 24 -34.66 -33.36 -18.65
C GLU A 24 -35.35 -32.94 -19.95
N VAL A 25 -36.65 -33.22 -20.06
CA VAL A 25 -37.50 -32.70 -21.14
C VAL A 25 -37.68 -31.20 -20.89
N PRO A 26 -37.23 -30.30 -21.80
CA PRO A 26 -37.32 -28.87 -21.57
C PRO A 26 -38.77 -28.38 -21.64
N VAL A 27 -39.18 -27.55 -20.68
CA VAL A 27 -40.43 -26.78 -20.77
C VAL A 27 -40.20 -25.64 -21.77
N LEU A 28 -40.97 -25.63 -22.86
CA LEU A 28 -40.82 -24.67 -23.96
C LEU A 28 -42.13 -23.90 -24.16
N VAL A 29 -42.04 -22.58 -24.27
CA VAL A 29 -43.18 -21.72 -24.61
C VAL A 29 -42.81 -20.93 -25.87
N ALA A 30 -43.64 -21.04 -26.91
CA ALA A 30 -43.36 -20.42 -28.21
C ALA A 30 -43.81 -18.96 -28.24
N GLY A 31 -43.11 -18.12 -29.02
CA GLY A 31 -43.56 -16.75 -29.33
C GLY A 31 -43.25 -15.68 -28.29
N LEU A 32 -42.54 -16.03 -27.20
CA LEU A 32 -42.12 -15.03 -26.20
C LEU A 32 -41.05 -14.08 -26.74
N VAL A 33 -41.23 -12.79 -26.50
CA VAL A 33 -40.31 -11.72 -26.89
C VAL A 33 -39.97 -10.90 -25.65
N PRO A 34 -38.69 -10.60 -25.36
CA PRO A 34 -38.35 -9.78 -24.21
C PRO A 34 -38.93 -8.37 -24.34
N PRO A 35 -39.23 -7.68 -23.22
CA PRO A 35 -39.70 -6.30 -23.29
C PRO A 35 -38.74 -5.41 -24.08
N ASP A 36 -39.30 -4.46 -24.83
CA ASP A 36 -38.53 -3.44 -25.53
C ASP A 36 -38.05 -2.37 -24.55
N GLY A 37 -36.80 -1.91 -24.71
CA GLY A 37 -36.26 -0.80 -23.93
C GLY A 37 -34.79 -0.95 -23.56
N ARG A 38 -34.15 0.20 -23.36
CA ARG A 38 -32.81 0.35 -22.78
C ARG A 38 -32.96 1.27 -21.58
N GLU A 39 -32.66 0.78 -20.40
CA GLU A 39 -32.79 1.54 -19.15
C GLU A 39 -31.44 1.62 -18.45
N ILE A 40 -31.13 2.79 -17.88
CA ILE A 40 -29.98 3.00 -16.99
C ILE A 40 -30.54 3.20 -15.58
N ARG A 41 -30.22 2.28 -14.67
CA ARG A 41 -30.65 2.34 -13.27
C ARG A 41 -29.48 2.58 -12.37
N TRP A 42 -29.26 3.81 -11.94
CA TRP A 42 -28.17 4.20 -11.05
C TRP A 42 -28.41 3.76 -9.59
N ALA A 43 -27.35 3.37 -8.89
CA ALA A 43 -27.38 3.30 -7.44
C ALA A 43 -27.31 4.72 -6.83
N PRO A 44 -27.77 4.94 -5.59
CA PRO A 44 -27.72 6.25 -4.95
C PRO A 44 -26.30 6.85 -4.99
N GLY A 45 -26.14 8.05 -5.55
CA GLY A 45 -24.87 8.78 -5.65
C GLY A 45 -23.88 8.26 -6.71
N GLU A 46 -24.20 7.16 -7.40
CA GLU A 46 -23.28 6.53 -8.36
C GLU A 46 -23.15 7.35 -9.65
N ARG A 47 -24.24 7.93 -10.13
CA ARG A 47 -24.22 8.77 -11.34
C ARG A 47 -23.32 9.98 -11.14
N GLU A 48 -23.44 10.64 -9.99
CA GLU A 48 -22.62 11.78 -9.59
C GLU A 48 -21.15 11.38 -9.44
N GLN A 49 -20.89 10.21 -8.85
CA GLN A 49 -19.54 9.65 -8.74
C GLN A 49 -18.93 9.37 -10.13
N TRP A 50 -19.70 8.83 -11.07
CA TRP A 50 -19.25 8.55 -12.42
C TRP A 50 -19.04 9.84 -13.22
N ALA A 51 -19.92 10.83 -13.07
CA ALA A 51 -19.78 12.16 -13.65
C ALA A 51 -18.52 12.88 -13.14
N ALA A 52 -18.17 12.69 -11.87
CA ALA A 52 -16.97 13.25 -11.24
C ALA A 52 -15.67 12.47 -11.57
N THR A 53 -15.74 11.43 -12.41
CA THR A 53 -14.54 10.66 -12.79
C THR A 53 -13.57 11.54 -13.57
N ARG A 54 -12.31 11.61 -13.11
CA ARG A 54 -11.26 12.40 -13.75
C ARG A 54 -11.06 11.96 -15.19
N VAL A 55 -11.25 12.90 -16.11
CA VAL A 55 -10.95 12.79 -17.53
C VAL A 55 -9.45 12.99 -17.78
N TYR A 56 -8.94 12.39 -18.86
CA TYR A 56 -7.51 12.37 -19.17
C TYR A 56 -6.92 13.77 -19.43
N GLU A 57 -7.69 14.65 -20.05
CA GLU A 57 -7.27 15.96 -20.56
C GLU A 57 -8.39 16.98 -20.36
N SER A 58 -8.06 18.26 -20.19
CA SER A 58 -9.03 19.36 -20.02
C SER A 58 -8.90 20.36 -21.16
N TRP A 59 -10.02 20.89 -21.65
CA TRP A 59 -10.08 21.82 -22.79
C TRP A 59 -10.37 23.24 -22.32
N ARG A 60 -9.86 24.25 -23.04
CA ARG A 60 -10.16 25.67 -22.74
C ARG A 60 -11.43 26.13 -23.45
N ASP A 61 -12.05 27.19 -22.92
CA ASP A 61 -13.14 27.87 -23.60
C ASP A 61 -12.66 28.45 -24.95
N GLY A 62 -13.28 28.00 -26.04
CA GLY A 62 -12.95 28.42 -27.42
C GLY A 62 -12.15 27.41 -28.27
N GLU A 63 -11.74 26.26 -27.70
CA GLU A 63 -11.00 25.21 -28.42
C GLU A 63 -11.91 24.08 -28.96
N TRP A 64 -13.21 24.13 -28.67
CA TRP A 64 -14.14 23.02 -28.89
C TRP A 64 -14.40 22.70 -30.35
N GLU A 65 -14.54 23.72 -31.20
CA GLU A 65 -14.86 23.59 -32.61
C GLU A 65 -13.73 22.94 -33.39
N GLU A 66 -12.49 23.41 -33.17
CA GLU A 66 -11.30 22.83 -33.78
C GLU A 66 -11.07 21.39 -33.29
N ALA A 67 -11.22 21.15 -31.98
CA ALA A 67 -11.11 19.81 -31.41
C ALA A 67 -12.18 18.85 -31.98
N ALA A 68 -13.41 19.33 -32.22
CA ALA A 68 -14.45 18.56 -32.86
C ALA A 68 -14.09 18.19 -34.31
N GLU A 69 -13.47 19.09 -35.07
CA GLU A 69 -12.95 18.79 -36.41
C GLU A 69 -11.81 17.76 -36.36
N GLN A 70 -10.87 17.92 -35.43
CA GLN A 70 -9.79 16.94 -35.23
C GLN A 70 -10.34 15.56 -34.88
N PHE A 71 -11.42 15.49 -34.10
CA PHE A 71 -12.13 14.24 -33.79
C PHE A 71 -12.78 13.64 -35.05
N ARG A 72 -13.46 14.44 -35.87
CA ARG A 72 -14.15 13.98 -37.10
C ARG A 72 -13.17 13.40 -38.12
N ASP A 73 -12.06 14.09 -38.34
CA ASP A 73 -11.11 13.76 -39.41
C ASP A 73 -10.03 12.77 -38.94
N GLY A 74 -10.08 12.34 -37.67
CA GLY A 74 -9.17 11.35 -37.10
C GLY A 74 -7.79 11.86 -36.72
N ARG A 75 -7.57 13.18 -36.73
CA ARG A 75 -6.33 13.82 -36.23
C ARG A 75 -6.18 13.62 -34.72
N MET A 76 -7.28 13.54 -33.98
CA MET A 76 -7.32 13.13 -32.58
C MET A 76 -7.24 11.61 -32.48
N SER A 77 -6.03 11.04 -32.49
CA SER A 77 -5.81 9.59 -32.60
C SER A 77 -5.81 8.83 -31.29
N TYR A 78 -5.62 9.51 -30.16
CA TYR A 78 -5.55 8.88 -28.84
C TYR A 78 -6.93 8.73 -28.17
N GLU A 79 -7.35 7.49 -27.90
CA GLU A 79 -8.71 7.18 -27.44
C GLU A 79 -9.07 7.81 -26.07
N PRO A 80 -8.17 7.88 -25.07
CA PRO A 80 -8.45 8.63 -23.85
C PRO A 80 -8.71 10.13 -24.07
N THR A 81 -7.99 10.78 -25.00
CA THR A 81 -8.25 12.18 -25.37
C THR A 81 -9.61 12.33 -26.06
N ARG A 82 -9.95 11.40 -26.97
CA ARG A 82 -11.29 11.35 -27.59
C ARG A 82 -12.40 11.16 -26.57
N ALA A 83 -12.19 10.29 -25.59
CA ALA A 83 -13.14 10.09 -24.50
C ALA A 83 -13.27 11.33 -23.60
N ALA A 84 -12.15 11.99 -23.29
CA ALA A 84 -12.13 13.25 -22.53
C ALA A 84 -12.86 14.38 -23.27
N PHE A 85 -12.69 14.48 -24.59
CA PHE A 85 -13.45 15.40 -25.44
C PHE A 85 -14.96 15.12 -25.33
N LEU A 86 -15.39 13.87 -25.56
CA LEU A 86 -16.81 13.51 -25.46
C LEU A 86 -17.38 13.80 -24.06
N ALA A 87 -16.60 13.56 -23.01
CA ALA A 87 -17.01 13.80 -21.64
C ALA A 87 -17.22 15.30 -21.31
N GLN A 88 -16.49 16.23 -21.95
CA GLN A 88 -16.49 17.65 -21.57
C GLN A 88 -17.07 18.60 -22.62
N ALA A 89 -16.97 18.30 -23.91
CA ALA A 89 -17.34 19.22 -24.98
C ALA A 89 -18.83 19.60 -24.95
N PRO A 90 -19.21 20.80 -25.46
CA PRO A 90 -20.61 21.18 -25.60
C PRO A 90 -21.45 20.08 -26.25
N GLU A 91 -22.67 19.87 -25.73
CA GLU A 91 -23.47 18.69 -26.09
C GLU A 91 -23.74 18.59 -27.61
N HIS A 92 -23.96 19.73 -28.27
CA HIS A 92 -24.19 19.78 -29.71
C HIS A 92 -22.98 19.29 -30.56
N LEU A 93 -21.77 19.30 -30.00
CA LEU A 93 -20.56 18.76 -30.64
C LEU A 93 -20.32 17.30 -30.25
N ALA A 94 -20.47 16.97 -28.97
CA ALA A 94 -20.17 15.63 -28.44
C ALA A 94 -21.18 14.57 -28.89
N ARG A 95 -22.48 14.87 -28.84
CA ARG A 95 -23.55 13.89 -29.06
C ARG A 95 -23.54 13.27 -30.48
N PRO A 96 -23.35 14.04 -31.58
CA PRO A 96 -23.19 13.45 -32.92
C PRO A 96 -21.94 12.59 -33.07
N LEU A 97 -20.84 12.97 -32.40
CA LEU A 97 -19.57 12.25 -32.46
C LEU A 97 -19.61 10.94 -31.66
N LEU A 98 -20.28 10.93 -30.52
CA LEU A 98 -20.49 9.72 -29.71
C LEU A 98 -21.21 8.63 -30.51
N ALA A 99 -22.25 8.99 -31.27
CA ALA A 99 -23.04 8.04 -32.07
C ALA A 99 -22.19 7.27 -33.11
N GLY A 100 -21.18 7.94 -33.68
CA GLY A 100 -20.25 7.35 -34.65
C GLY A 100 -18.98 6.76 -34.02
N TRP A 101 -18.77 6.91 -32.71
CA TRP A 101 -17.48 6.58 -32.09
C TRP A 101 -17.29 5.07 -31.90
N GLN A 102 -16.21 4.56 -32.50
CA GLN A 102 -15.84 3.14 -32.46
C GLN A 102 -14.40 2.96 -31.99
N PRO A 103 -14.12 3.19 -30.68
CA PRO A 103 -12.78 3.05 -30.13
C PRO A 103 -12.31 1.60 -30.26
N LYS A 104 -11.04 1.43 -30.63
CA LYS A 104 -10.36 0.13 -30.72
C LYS A 104 -9.34 0.01 -29.59
N VAL A 105 -9.82 -0.37 -28.40
CA VAL A 105 -8.99 -0.53 -27.20
C VAL A 105 -8.98 -1.99 -26.75
N THR A 106 -7.81 -2.50 -26.36
CA THR A 106 -7.63 -3.88 -25.88
C THR A 106 -7.35 -3.97 -24.38
N TRP A 107 -7.23 -2.83 -23.70
CA TRP A 107 -6.96 -2.71 -22.26
C TRP A 107 -8.22 -2.29 -21.48
N ASP A 108 -8.09 -2.04 -20.18
CA ASP A 108 -9.19 -1.51 -19.36
C ASP A 108 -9.48 -0.05 -19.71
N PHE A 109 -10.70 0.19 -20.17
CA PHE A 109 -11.17 1.52 -20.58
C PHE A 109 -12.41 1.98 -19.80
N ALA A 110 -12.77 1.29 -18.72
CA ALA A 110 -13.97 1.61 -17.95
C ALA A 110 -13.93 3.05 -17.39
N HIS A 111 -12.79 3.47 -16.86
CA HIS A 111 -12.61 4.81 -16.28
C HIS A 111 -12.92 5.93 -17.28
N SER A 112 -12.54 5.76 -18.55
CA SER A 112 -12.79 6.74 -19.61
C SER A 112 -14.24 6.79 -20.07
N LEU A 113 -15.01 5.71 -19.87
CA LEU A 113 -16.42 5.64 -20.23
C LEU A 113 -17.35 6.15 -19.12
N ARG A 114 -16.94 6.15 -17.85
CA ARG A 114 -17.82 6.49 -16.71
C ARG A 114 -18.47 7.86 -16.85
N SER A 115 -17.69 8.89 -17.13
CA SER A 115 -18.19 10.27 -17.31
C SER A 115 -19.09 10.38 -18.54
N ILE A 116 -18.78 9.67 -19.62
CA ILE A 116 -19.60 9.61 -20.84
C ILE A 116 -20.94 8.93 -20.56
N VAL A 117 -20.97 7.80 -19.85
CA VAL A 117 -22.20 7.10 -19.49
C VAL A 117 -23.04 7.91 -18.51
N ALA A 118 -22.43 8.53 -17.48
CA ALA A 118 -23.15 9.38 -16.55
C ALA A 118 -23.80 10.60 -17.23
N ARG A 119 -23.14 11.11 -18.28
CA ARG A 119 -23.56 12.27 -19.06
C ARG A 119 -24.61 11.95 -20.13
N PHE A 120 -24.41 10.89 -20.91
CA PHE A 120 -25.21 10.57 -22.10
C PHE A 120 -26.07 9.30 -21.96
N GLU A 121 -25.94 8.56 -20.86
CA GLU A 121 -26.76 7.40 -20.51
C GLU A 121 -26.96 6.43 -21.67
N THR A 122 -28.17 6.35 -22.22
CA THR A 122 -28.54 5.40 -23.28
C THR A 122 -27.86 5.69 -24.63
N ASP A 123 -27.36 6.91 -24.87
CA ASP A 123 -26.60 7.20 -26.10
C ASP A 123 -25.19 6.56 -26.08
N ALA A 124 -24.66 6.26 -24.88
CA ALA A 124 -23.37 5.57 -24.71
C ALA A 124 -23.49 4.04 -24.75
N TRP A 125 -24.67 3.50 -25.07
CA TRP A 125 -24.98 2.08 -24.93
C TRP A 125 -24.17 1.17 -25.86
N ASP A 126 -24.17 1.47 -27.15
CA ASP A 126 -23.58 0.57 -28.13
C ASP A 126 -22.04 0.51 -28.00
N VAL A 127 -21.40 1.62 -27.63
CA VAL A 127 -19.96 1.63 -27.32
C VAL A 127 -19.65 0.88 -26.03
N SER A 128 -20.43 1.07 -24.97
CA SER A 128 -20.25 0.41 -23.68
C SER A 128 -20.43 -1.11 -23.80
N LEU A 129 -21.51 -1.55 -24.44
CA LEU A 129 -21.81 -2.97 -24.64
C LEU A 129 -20.76 -3.67 -25.50
N ARG A 130 -20.32 -3.03 -26.59
CA ARG A 130 -19.28 -3.58 -27.49
C ARG A 130 -17.96 -3.78 -26.75
N LEU A 131 -17.49 -2.78 -26.00
CA LEU A 131 -16.22 -2.85 -25.28
C LEU A 131 -16.28 -3.82 -24.11
N ALA A 132 -17.38 -3.85 -23.36
CA ALA A 132 -17.60 -4.81 -22.29
C ALA A 132 -17.60 -6.27 -22.78
N ARG A 133 -18.17 -6.54 -23.97
CA ARG A 133 -18.09 -7.87 -24.61
C ARG A 133 -16.67 -8.30 -24.95
N GLN A 134 -15.83 -7.37 -25.39
CA GLN A 134 -14.43 -7.65 -25.77
C GLN A 134 -13.54 -7.85 -24.55
N ASN A 135 -13.75 -7.08 -23.48
CA ASN A 135 -12.98 -7.17 -22.23
C ASN A 135 -13.90 -7.23 -21.00
N PRO A 136 -14.48 -8.42 -20.69
CA PRO A 136 -15.40 -8.59 -19.56
C PRO A 136 -14.79 -8.26 -18.18
N PHE A 137 -13.48 -8.43 -18.02
CA PHE A 137 -12.81 -8.19 -16.74
C PHE A 137 -12.49 -6.70 -16.52
N GLY A 138 -11.93 -6.03 -17.53
CA GLY A 138 -11.56 -4.61 -17.41
C GLY A 138 -12.74 -3.68 -17.64
N THR A 139 -13.39 -3.77 -18.81
CA THR A 139 -14.44 -2.81 -19.21
C THR A 139 -15.85 -3.27 -18.87
N GLY A 140 -16.05 -4.55 -18.57
CA GLY A 140 -17.34 -5.12 -18.15
C GLY A 140 -18.10 -4.35 -17.06
N PRO A 141 -17.44 -3.83 -15.99
CA PRO A 141 -18.10 -3.08 -14.93
C PRO A 141 -18.89 -1.85 -15.39
N ILE A 142 -18.62 -1.31 -16.59
CA ILE A 142 -19.40 -0.19 -17.14
C ILE A 142 -20.87 -0.55 -17.34
N LEU A 143 -21.20 -1.84 -17.50
CA LEU A 143 -22.57 -2.32 -17.74
C LEU A 143 -23.40 -2.53 -16.46
N LEU A 144 -22.85 -2.29 -15.27
CA LEU A 144 -23.59 -2.44 -14.01
C LEU A 144 -24.95 -1.70 -13.99
N PRO A 145 -25.05 -0.42 -14.38
CA PRO A 145 -26.34 0.27 -14.38
C PRO A 145 -27.25 -0.10 -15.57
N PHE A 146 -26.78 -0.85 -16.56
CA PHE A 146 -27.51 -1.10 -17.81
C PHE A 146 -28.51 -2.24 -17.65
N LEU A 147 -29.78 -2.00 -18.00
CA LEU A 147 -30.85 -3.00 -17.97
C LEU A 147 -31.54 -3.11 -19.34
N SER A 148 -31.44 -4.30 -19.94
CA SER A 148 -32.02 -4.66 -21.24
C SER A 148 -31.90 -6.17 -21.50
N ALA A 149 -32.50 -6.63 -22.60
CA ALA A 149 -32.35 -8.01 -23.07
C ALA A 149 -30.91 -8.40 -23.44
N ASP A 150 -30.16 -7.54 -24.14
CA ASP A 150 -28.81 -7.86 -24.59
C ASP A 150 -27.76 -7.82 -23.47
N VAL A 151 -27.98 -7.01 -22.44
CA VAL A 151 -27.15 -6.97 -21.23
C VAL A 151 -27.47 -8.14 -20.29
N ALA A 152 -28.75 -8.47 -20.10
CA ALA A 152 -29.16 -9.64 -19.31
C ALA A 152 -28.61 -10.94 -19.90
N ARG A 153 -28.69 -11.10 -21.23
CA ARG A 153 -28.09 -12.23 -21.96
C ARG A 153 -26.59 -12.34 -21.76
N LEU A 154 -25.90 -11.21 -21.80
CA LEU A 154 -24.44 -11.16 -21.62
C LEU A 154 -24.04 -11.56 -20.20
N HIS A 155 -24.72 -11.02 -19.18
CA HIS A 155 -24.45 -11.38 -17.78
C HIS A 155 -24.86 -12.82 -17.47
N ALA A 156 -25.92 -13.35 -18.10
CA ALA A 156 -26.28 -14.78 -17.99
C ALA A 156 -25.18 -15.69 -18.60
N ASP A 157 -24.59 -15.33 -19.75
CA ASP A 157 -23.43 -16.06 -20.30
C ASP A 157 -22.21 -15.95 -19.38
N TRP A 158 -21.93 -14.76 -18.82
CA TRP A 158 -20.81 -14.58 -17.90
C TRP A 158 -20.97 -15.38 -16.62
N LEU A 159 -22.17 -15.38 -16.03
CA LEU A 159 -22.50 -16.16 -14.84
C LEU A 159 -22.26 -17.66 -15.09
N TYR A 160 -22.78 -18.16 -16.21
CA TYR A 160 -22.75 -19.58 -16.55
C TYR A 160 -21.36 -20.04 -17.00
N ARG A 161 -20.76 -19.37 -17.99
CA ARG A 161 -19.59 -19.87 -18.74
C ARG A 161 -18.26 -19.21 -18.34
N LEU A 162 -18.26 -17.92 -17.98
CA LEU A 162 -17.02 -17.14 -17.85
C LEU A 162 -16.61 -16.89 -16.39
N LYS A 163 -15.74 -17.75 -15.84
CA LYS A 163 -15.31 -17.69 -14.43
C LYS A 163 -14.78 -16.31 -14.00
N SER A 164 -14.02 -15.63 -14.86
CA SER A 164 -13.43 -14.31 -14.57
C SER A 164 -14.46 -13.18 -14.45
N ALA A 165 -15.63 -13.30 -15.07
CA ALA A 165 -16.70 -12.29 -15.03
C ALA A 165 -17.88 -12.72 -14.15
N ARG A 166 -17.80 -13.89 -13.50
CA ARG A 166 -18.91 -14.43 -12.69
C ARG A 166 -19.25 -13.56 -11.48
N ARG A 167 -18.25 -12.95 -10.83
CA ARG A 167 -18.46 -12.02 -9.72
C ARG A 167 -19.26 -10.80 -10.19
N LEU A 168 -18.86 -10.21 -11.31
CA LEU A 168 -19.55 -9.08 -11.93
C LEU A 168 -20.99 -9.45 -12.33
N ALA A 169 -21.19 -10.65 -12.88
CA ALA A 169 -22.53 -11.14 -13.20
C ALA A 169 -23.45 -11.25 -11.97
N ARG A 170 -22.94 -11.77 -10.85
CA ARG A 170 -23.69 -11.81 -9.59
C ARG A 170 -24.02 -10.42 -9.07
N GLU A 171 -23.08 -9.48 -9.16
CA GLU A 171 -23.30 -8.09 -8.77
C GLU A 171 -24.42 -7.42 -9.59
N TRP A 172 -24.42 -7.64 -10.91
CA TRP A 172 -25.48 -7.17 -11.79
C TRP A 172 -26.85 -7.80 -11.44
N PHE A 173 -26.92 -9.12 -11.22
CA PHE A 173 -28.17 -9.79 -10.82
C PHE A 173 -28.66 -9.38 -9.43
N ALA A 174 -27.76 -9.15 -8.48
CA ALA A 174 -28.12 -8.63 -7.16
C ALA A 174 -28.68 -7.21 -7.24
N ARG A 175 -28.13 -6.38 -8.14
CA ARG A 175 -28.57 -5.00 -8.36
C ARG A 175 -29.95 -4.92 -9.01
N HIS A 176 -30.20 -5.70 -10.06
CA HIS A 176 -31.45 -5.59 -10.85
C HIS A 176 -32.55 -6.55 -10.37
N GLY A 177 -32.17 -7.64 -9.69
CA GLY A 177 -33.09 -8.60 -9.08
C GLY A 177 -34.23 -9.01 -10.00
N LEU A 178 -35.46 -8.87 -9.50
CA LEU A 178 -36.69 -9.21 -10.23
C LEU A 178 -36.87 -8.43 -11.54
N ALA A 179 -36.26 -7.25 -11.69
CA ALA A 179 -36.36 -6.49 -12.94
C ALA A 179 -35.58 -7.11 -14.10
N ALA A 180 -34.63 -8.01 -13.82
CA ALA A 180 -33.93 -8.77 -14.86
C ALA A 180 -34.78 -9.92 -15.42
N VAL A 181 -35.80 -10.39 -14.67
CA VAL A 181 -36.56 -11.60 -15.00
C VAL A 181 -37.27 -11.50 -16.36
N PRO A 182 -38.01 -10.41 -16.69
CA PRO A 182 -38.68 -10.32 -18.00
C PRO A 182 -37.72 -10.44 -19.19
N TYR A 183 -36.45 -10.10 -19.04
CA TYR A 183 -35.45 -10.18 -20.10
C TYR A 183 -34.87 -11.59 -20.29
N LEU A 184 -34.93 -12.44 -19.26
CA LEU A 184 -34.39 -13.80 -19.27
C LEU A 184 -35.43 -14.86 -19.69
N VAL A 185 -36.71 -14.64 -19.38
CA VAL A 185 -37.80 -15.61 -19.60
C VAL A 185 -37.88 -16.13 -21.05
N PRO A 186 -37.83 -15.28 -22.10
CA PRO A 186 -37.90 -15.75 -23.48
C PRO A 186 -36.77 -16.72 -23.86
N ASP A 187 -35.57 -16.53 -23.30
CA ASP A 187 -34.45 -17.43 -23.55
C ASP A 187 -34.56 -18.70 -22.69
N ALA A 188 -34.99 -18.57 -21.43
CA ALA A 188 -35.17 -19.70 -20.49
C ALA A 188 -36.25 -20.70 -20.94
N LEU A 189 -37.26 -20.24 -21.67
CA LEU A 189 -38.32 -21.09 -22.25
C LEU A 189 -38.14 -21.31 -23.76
N GLY A 190 -36.99 -20.88 -24.31
CA GLY A 190 -36.69 -20.94 -25.73
C GLY A 190 -36.11 -22.27 -26.21
N LYS A 191 -36.17 -22.50 -27.53
CA LYS A 191 -35.67 -23.74 -28.16
C LYS A 191 -34.13 -23.90 -28.09
N ARG A 192 -33.38 -22.79 -28.03
CA ARG A 192 -31.90 -22.79 -28.11
C ARG A 192 -31.27 -23.24 -26.78
N VAL A 193 -30.54 -24.36 -26.80
CA VAL A 193 -30.00 -25.00 -25.59
C VAL A 193 -29.05 -24.10 -24.78
N GLY A 194 -28.13 -23.38 -25.43
CA GLY A 194 -27.15 -22.52 -24.75
C GLY A 194 -27.80 -21.36 -24.00
N PRO A 195 -28.51 -20.44 -24.68
CA PRO A 195 -29.25 -19.35 -24.04
C PRO A 195 -30.23 -19.85 -22.97
N ARG A 196 -30.94 -20.95 -23.23
CA ARG A 196 -31.85 -21.56 -22.25
C ARG A 196 -31.15 -21.93 -20.94
N ARG A 197 -30.02 -22.62 -21.02
CA ARG A 197 -29.25 -23.02 -19.83
C ARG A 197 -28.71 -21.81 -19.07
N ASN A 198 -28.17 -20.83 -19.79
CA ASN A 198 -27.63 -19.60 -19.19
C ASN A 198 -28.74 -18.82 -18.45
N ALA A 199 -29.88 -18.61 -19.11
CA ALA A 199 -31.02 -17.89 -18.54
C ALA A 199 -31.66 -18.65 -17.37
N ALA A 200 -31.83 -19.97 -17.48
CA ALA A 200 -32.34 -20.80 -16.38
C ALA A 200 -31.42 -20.80 -15.15
N ALA A 201 -30.09 -20.81 -15.37
CA ALA A 201 -29.12 -20.69 -14.27
C ALA A 201 -29.18 -19.31 -13.61
N ALA A 202 -29.29 -18.24 -14.40
CA ALA A 202 -29.42 -16.87 -13.90
C ALA A 202 -30.71 -16.67 -13.09
N LEU A 203 -31.86 -17.14 -13.59
CA LEU A 203 -33.16 -17.02 -12.90
C LEU A 203 -33.14 -17.65 -11.51
N ARG A 204 -32.43 -18.78 -11.33
CA ARG A 204 -32.28 -19.43 -10.02
C ARG A 204 -31.42 -18.67 -9.01
N THR A 205 -30.65 -17.69 -9.48
CA THR A 205 -29.82 -16.84 -8.60
C THR A 205 -30.52 -15.54 -8.18
N ILE A 206 -31.67 -15.23 -8.77
CA ILE A 206 -32.44 -14.04 -8.46
C ILE A 206 -33.32 -14.34 -7.25
N GLU A 207 -33.20 -13.52 -6.21
CA GLU A 207 -34.03 -13.61 -5.01
C GLU A 207 -35.40 -12.92 -5.22
N GLY A 208 -36.44 -13.40 -4.54
CA GLY A 208 -37.80 -12.85 -4.58
C GLY A 208 -38.79 -13.64 -5.45
N ASP A 209 -39.93 -13.03 -5.77
CA ASP A 209 -41.01 -13.66 -6.57
C ASP A 209 -40.70 -13.64 -8.08
N VAL A 210 -39.77 -14.51 -8.49
CA VAL A 210 -39.37 -14.68 -9.90
C VAL A 210 -40.53 -15.13 -10.78
N THR A 211 -41.43 -15.98 -10.27
CA THR A 211 -42.64 -16.42 -10.98
C THR A 211 -43.58 -15.24 -11.23
N GLY A 212 -43.82 -14.39 -10.22
CA GLY A 212 -44.61 -13.19 -10.38
C GLY A 212 -44.01 -12.21 -11.38
N ALA A 213 -42.69 -12.02 -11.36
CA ALA A 213 -41.99 -11.17 -12.32
C ALA A 213 -42.04 -11.73 -13.75
N ALA A 214 -42.13 -13.05 -13.93
CA ALA A 214 -42.27 -13.69 -15.24
C ALA A 214 -43.67 -13.48 -15.87
N ARG A 215 -44.70 -13.16 -15.08
CA ARG A 215 -46.09 -12.99 -15.53
C ARG A 215 -46.29 -11.84 -16.53
N VAL A 216 -45.31 -10.95 -16.70
CA VAL A 216 -45.27 -9.97 -17.80
C VAL A 216 -45.39 -10.66 -19.18
N HIS A 217 -44.97 -11.92 -19.28
CA HIS A 217 -45.08 -12.76 -20.48
C HIS A 217 -46.34 -13.64 -20.54
N GLY A 218 -47.29 -13.42 -19.63
CA GLY A 218 -48.52 -14.20 -19.49
C GLY A 218 -48.41 -15.32 -18.45
N ASP A 219 -49.57 -15.84 -18.02
CA ASP A 219 -49.64 -16.87 -16.96
C ASP A 219 -48.99 -18.20 -17.39
N GLU A 220 -49.09 -18.58 -18.68
CA GLU A 220 -48.41 -19.76 -19.22
C GLU A 220 -46.88 -19.68 -19.02
N ALA A 221 -46.28 -18.51 -19.25
CA ALA A 221 -44.85 -18.31 -19.03
C ALA A 221 -44.49 -18.33 -17.54
N ALA A 222 -45.32 -17.73 -16.67
CA ALA A 222 -45.12 -17.77 -15.23
C ALA A 222 -45.16 -19.21 -14.69
N ASP A 223 -46.15 -20.00 -15.10
CA ASP A 223 -46.28 -21.41 -14.70
C ASP A 223 -45.08 -22.25 -15.19
N ALA A 224 -44.62 -22.00 -16.43
CA ALA A 224 -43.44 -22.66 -16.98
C ALA A 224 -42.15 -22.30 -16.21
N ILE A 225 -42.00 -21.06 -15.76
CA ILE A 225 -40.87 -20.63 -14.91
C ILE A 225 -40.98 -21.23 -13.52
N ALA A 226 -42.17 -21.28 -12.92
CA ALA A 226 -42.39 -21.95 -11.64
C ALA A 226 -41.97 -23.42 -11.70
N ALA A 227 -42.38 -24.12 -12.77
CA ALA A 227 -41.96 -25.50 -13.02
C ALA A 227 -40.44 -25.64 -13.20
N LEU A 228 -39.80 -24.72 -13.94
CA LEU A 228 -38.35 -24.69 -14.13
C LEU A 228 -37.57 -24.47 -12.83
N LEU A 229 -38.06 -23.59 -11.95
CA LEU A 229 -37.44 -23.30 -10.65
C LEU A 229 -37.65 -24.44 -9.64
N ALA A 230 -38.80 -25.13 -9.70
CA ALA A 230 -39.09 -26.29 -8.86
C ALA A 230 -38.31 -27.55 -9.27
N ALA A 231 -37.93 -27.67 -10.55
CA ALA A 231 -37.08 -28.74 -11.03
C ALA A 231 -35.67 -28.66 -10.40
N ALA A 232 -35.13 -29.82 -10.02
CA ALA A 232 -33.77 -29.92 -9.48
C ALA A 232 -32.77 -29.23 -10.42
N PRO A 233 -31.82 -28.43 -9.91
CA PRO A 233 -30.88 -27.76 -10.79
C PRO A 233 -30.12 -28.82 -11.57
N ALA A 234 -30.14 -28.73 -12.90
CA ALA A 234 -29.21 -29.48 -13.73
C ALA A 234 -27.82 -29.26 -13.16
N ALA A 235 -27.17 -30.34 -12.70
CA ALA A 235 -25.87 -30.27 -12.03
C ALA A 235 -24.98 -29.32 -12.85
N PRO A 236 -24.39 -28.28 -12.24
CA PRO A 236 -23.40 -27.48 -12.96
C PRO A 236 -22.39 -28.47 -13.53
N LEU A 237 -21.98 -28.27 -14.79
CA LEU A 237 -20.92 -29.09 -15.39
C LEU A 237 -19.86 -29.27 -14.31
N ALA A 238 -19.62 -30.51 -13.88
CA ALA A 238 -18.52 -30.80 -12.98
C ALA A 238 -17.32 -30.10 -13.59
N ASP A 239 -16.75 -29.16 -12.84
CA ASP A 239 -15.54 -28.48 -13.29
C ASP A 239 -14.58 -29.58 -13.76
N PRO A 240 -14.03 -29.50 -14.98
CA PRO A 240 -13.08 -30.51 -15.42
C PRO A 240 -12.03 -30.69 -14.33
N PRO A 241 -11.60 -31.93 -14.02
CA PRO A 241 -10.66 -32.19 -12.93
C PRO A 241 -9.51 -31.21 -13.03
N TYR A 242 -9.34 -30.39 -11.98
CA TYR A 242 -8.31 -29.38 -11.98
C TYR A 242 -6.97 -30.10 -11.82
N LYS A 243 -6.13 -29.98 -12.84
CA LYS A 243 -4.74 -30.43 -12.75
C LYS A 243 -3.89 -29.22 -12.39
N PRO A 244 -3.29 -29.16 -11.19
CA PRO A 244 -2.32 -28.12 -10.88
C PRO A 244 -1.21 -28.09 -11.94
N PRO A 245 -0.65 -26.91 -12.25
CA PRO A 245 0.53 -26.83 -13.10
C PRO A 245 1.62 -27.78 -12.57
N PRO A 246 2.34 -28.50 -13.45
CA PRO A 246 3.46 -29.31 -13.00
C PRO A 246 4.50 -28.41 -12.34
N LEU A 247 5.19 -28.94 -11.33
CA LEU A 247 6.30 -28.23 -10.71
C LEU A 247 7.36 -27.86 -11.76
N PRO A 248 8.00 -26.68 -11.64
CA PRO A 248 8.94 -26.22 -12.65
C PRO A 248 10.16 -27.14 -12.79
N LYS A 249 10.70 -27.24 -14.02
CA LYS A 249 11.88 -28.07 -14.30
C LYS A 249 13.17 -27.67 -13.58
N TRP A 250 13.24 -26.43 -13.08
CA TRP A 250 14.40 -25.96 -12.33
C TRP A 250 14.46 -26.56 -10.91
N LEU A 251 13.32 -27.07 -10.42
CA LEU A 251 13.18 -27.57 -9.07
C LEU A 251 13.53 -29.06 -9.02
N ASP A 252 14.63 -29.37 -8.35
CA ASP A 252 15.00 -30.73 -7.97
C ASP A 252 14.55 -30.97 -6.53
N LEU A 253 13.50 -31.78 -6.34
CA LEU A 253 12.94 -32.07 -5.01
C LEU A 253 13.86 -32.95 -4.17
N ASP A 254 14.63 -33.83 -4.80
CA ASP A 254 15.51 -34.77 -4.08
C ASP A 254 16.75 -34.06 -3.54
N ALA A 255 17.08 -32.88 -4.08
CA ALA A 255 18.16 -32.02 -3.61
C ALA A 255 17.76 -31.11 -2.44
N LEU A 256 16.46 -31.00 -2.10
CA LEU A 256 15.99 -30.18 -0.99
C LEU A 256 15.95 -30.96 0.33
N PRO A 257 16.22 -30.30 1.48
CA PRO A 257 16.02 -30.93 2.79
C PRO A 257 14.53 -31.25 2.97
N ARG A 258 14.20 -32.45 3.44
CA ARG A 258 12.79 -32.80 3.70
C ARG A 258 12.34 -32.25 5.06
N PRO A 259 11.11 -31.70 5.17
CA PRO A 259 10.57 -31.28 6.46
C PRO A 259 10.54 -32.44 7.45
N ALA A 260 11.10 -32.25 8.63
CA ALA A 260 11.11 -33.22 9.71
C ALA A 260 9.75 -33.27 10.41
N LEU A 261 9.27 -34.48 10.66
CA LEU A 261 8.04 -34.72 11.43
C LEU A 261 8.31 -34.51 12.93
N THR A 262 7.31 -34.02 13.67
CA THR A 262 7.43 -33.75 15.12
C THR A 262 7.66 -35.02 15.95
N ASP A 263 7.26 -36.19 15.45
CA ASP A 263 7.45 -37.50 16.09
C ASP A 263 8.67 -38.28 15.57
N GLY A 264 9.48 -37.65 14.71
CA GLY A 264 10.68 -38.22 14.12
C GLY A 264 10.48 -38.74 12.70
N GLY A 265 11.54 -38.66 11.88
CA GLY A 265 11.48 -38.96 10.45
C GLY A 265 11.20 -37.72 9.60
N GLU A 266 10.97 -37.93 8.31
CA GLU A 266 10.83 -36.88 7.30
C GLU A 266 9.51 -37.01 6.54
N LEU A 267 8.95 -35.89 6.11
CA LEU A 267 7.73 -35.84 5.31
C LEU A 267 7.95 -36.64 4.00
N PRO A 268 7.07 -37.59 3.65
CA PRO A 268 7.25 -38.40 2.46
C PRO A 268 7.31 -37.57 1.17
N PRO A 269 8.07 -38.01 0.13
CA PRO A 269 8.23 -37.26 -1.11
C PRO A 269 6.92 -36.84 -1.79
N ASP A 270 5.91 -37.72 -1.80
CA ASP A 270 4.60 -37.42 -2.40
C ASP A 270 3.85 -36.32 -1.62
N ALA A 271 3.97 -36.32 -0.28
CA ALA A 271 3.38 -35.28 0.56
C ALA A 271 4.10 -33.93 0.38
N VAL A 272 5.43 -33.92 0.27
CA VAL A 272 6.22 -32.71 -0.07
C VAL A 272 5.78 -32.16 -1.43
N ARG A 273 5.63 -33.04 -2.42
CA ARG A 273 5.16 -32.66 -3.76
C ARG A 273 3.75 -32.07 -3.71
N ASN A 274 2.83 -32.68 -2.98
CA ASN A 274 1.46 -32.20 -2.84
C ASN A 274 1.39 -30.86 -2.10
N LEU A 275 2.20 -30.66 -1.05
CA LEU A 275 2.34 -29.37 -0.38
C LEU A 275 2.78 -28.29 -1.37
N LEU A 276 3.80 -28.53 -2.17
CA LEU A 276 4.24 -27.56 -3.17
C LEU A 276 3.20 -27.28 -4.25
N LEU A 277 2.48 -28.32 -4.72
CA LEU A 277 1.39 -28.14 -5.67
C LEU A 277 0.23 -27.34 -5.09
N ALA A 278 -0.11 -27.53 -3.81
CA ALA A 278 -1.12 -26.74 -3.10
C ALA A 278 -0.79 -25.24 -3.18
N MET A 279 0.48 -24.87 -2.99
CA MET A 279 0.95 -23.49 -3.10
C MET A 279 0.92 -22.92 -4.53
N THR A 280 0.71 -23.74 -5.55
CA THR A 280 0.52 -23.29 -6.94
C THR A 280 -0.94 -23.08 -7.33
N VAL A 281 -1.90 -23.53 -6.49
CA VAL A 281 -3.33 -23.43 -6.77
C VAL A 281 -3.80 -22.00 -6.57
N PRO A 282 -4.28 -21.28 -7.61
CA PRO A 282 -4.75 -19.91 -7.42
C PRO A 282 -6.07 -19.87 -6.65
N ASP A 283 -6.22 -18.94 -5.70
CA ASP A 283 -7.46 -18.74 -4.92
C ASP A 283 -8.73 -18.60 -5.80
N SER A 284 -8.57 -18.00 -6.98
CA SER A 284 -9.63 -17.88 -8.00
C SER A 284 -10.27 -19.21 -8.44
N ARG A 285 -9.66 -20.37 -8.10
CA ARG A 285 -10.19 -21.70 -8.38
C ARG A 285 -11.21 -22.17 -7.34
N GLY A 286 -11.27 -21.57 -6.15
CA GLY A 286 -12.15 -22.01 -5.07
C GLY A 286 -11.91 -23.46 -4.66
N ILE A 287 -10.67 -23.93 -4.80
CA ILE A 287 -10.22 -25.23 -4.27
C ILE A 287 -9.60 -24.90 -2.93
N ASP A 288 -10.19 -25.44 -1.86
CA ASP A 288 -9.66 -25.29 -0.53
C ASP A 288 -8.41 -26.16 -0.37
N VAL A 289 -7.25 -25.51 -0.33
CA VAL A 289 -5.95 -26.15 -0.12
C VAL A 289 -5.46 -26.04 1.33
N ALA A 290 -6.21 -25.35 2.20
CA ALA A 290 -5.85 -25.17 3.60
C ALA A 290 -5.62 -26.51 4.31
N PRO A 291 -6.43 -27.59 4.10
CA PRO A 291 -6.16 -28.89 4.72
C PRO A 291 -4.81 -29.52 4.36
N VAL A 292 -4.23 -29.18 3.20
CA VAL A 292 -2.89 -29.66 2.81
C VAL A 292 -1.81 -28.85 3.52
N VAL A 293 -1.96 -27.52 3.50
CA VAL A 293 -0.96 -26.57 4.03
C VAL A 293 -0.93 -26.60 5.56
N ASP A 294 -2.10 -26.54 6.19
CA ASP A 294 -2.25 -26.60 7.64
C ASP A 294 -1.91 -27.98 8.18
N GLY A 295 -2.30 -29.05 7.45
CA GLY A 295 -1.90 -30.41 7.77
C GLY A 295 -0.37 -30.59 7.82
N ALA A 296 0.38 -29.94 6.92
CA ALA A 296 1.85 -29.94 6.99
C ALA A 296 2.37 -29.20 8.22
N ALA A 297 1.75 -28.06 8.57
CA ALA A 297 2.11 -27.30 9.77
C ALA A 297 1.85 -28.08 11.07
N GLU A 298 0.83 -28.93 11.10
CA GLU A 298 0.46 -29.74 12.27
C GLU A 298 1.45 -30.88 12.53
N VAL A 299 1.99 -31.51 11.47
CA VAL A 299 2.83 -32.71 11.61
C VAL A 299 4.33 -32.44 11.54
N CYS A 300 4.76 -31.30 11.01
CA CYS A 300 6.17 -30.95 10.87
C CYS A 300 6.62 -29.90 11.89
N GLY A 301 7.89 -29.97 12.30
CA GLY A 301 8.48 -28.95 13.16
C GLY A 301 8.54 -27.58 12.44
N PRO A 302 8.16 -26.47 13.10
CA PRO A 302 8.11 -25.14 12.46
C PRO A 302 9.48 -24.70 11.93
N GLU A 303 10.56 -24.93 12.68
CA GLU A 303 11.93 -24.64 12.24
C GLU A 303 12.32 -25.45 10.99
N SER A 304 11.81 -26.67 10.86
CA SER A 304 12.11 -27.54 9.71
C SER A 304 11.36 -27.09 8.45
N LEU A 305 10.09 -26.67 8.59
CA LEU A 305 9.32 -26.07 7.49
C LEU A 305 9.92 -24.72 7.05
N ALA A 306 10.41 -23.91 7.99
CA ALA A 306 11.14 -22.68 7.70
C ALA A 306 12.43 -22.98 6.91
N ALA A 307 13.24 -23.95 7.38
CA ALA A 307 14.46 -24.38 6.70
C ALA A 307 14.19 -24.89 5.27
N PHE A 308 13.14 -25.71 5.09
CA PHE A 308 12.71 -26.17 3.77
C PHE A 308 12.29 -25.01 2.86
N SER A 309 11.48 -24.09 3.37
CA SER A 309 11.00 -22.92 2.61
C SER A 309 12.16 -22.03 2.17
N TRP A 310 13.17 -21.88 3.03
CA TRP A 310 14.38 -21.14 2.69
C TRP A 310 15.25 -21.86 1.64
N ALA A 311 15.44 -23.18 1.78
CA ALA A 311 16.18 -23.96 0.78
C ALA A 311 15.51 -23.90 -0.61
N LEU A 312 14.17 -23.92 -0.65
CA LEU A 312 13.39 -23.71 -1.87
C LEU A 312 13.65 -22.32 -2.49
N PHE A 313 13.75 -21.28 -1.66
CA PHE A 313 14.12 -19.94 -2.10
C PHE A 313 15.54 -19.87 -2.68
N GLU A 314 16.53 -20.50 -2.03
CA GLU A 314 17.91 -20.57 -2.52
C GLU A 314 17.99 -21.30 -3.87
N ALA A 315 17.25 -22.40 -4.04
CA ALA A 315 17.15 -23.09 -5.31
C ALA A 315 16.54 -22.19 -6.41
N TRP A 316 15.50 -21.42 -6.09
CA TRP A 316 14.88 -20.46 -7.02
C TRP A 316 15.84 -19.31 -7.40
N GLU A 317 16.62 -18.81 -6.43
CA GLU A 317 17.65 -17.79 -6.67
C GLU A 317 18.81 -18.33 -7.52
N ALA A 318 19.29 -19.56 -7.25
CA ALA A 318 20.31 -20.24 -8.03
C ALA A 318 19.89 -20.42 -9.49
N ALA A 319 18.61 -20.72 -9.73
CA ALA A 319 18.00 -20.80 -11.05
C ALA A 319 17.78 -19.42 -11.73
N ARG A 320 18.20 -18.31 -11.10
CA ARG A 320 18.02 -16.92 -11.57
C ARG A 320 16.56 -16.48 -11.66
N PHE A 321 15.74 -16.92 -10.71
CA PHE A 321 14.35 -16.48 -10.53
C PHE A 321 13.44 -16.67 -11.75
N PRO A 322 13.34 -17.89 -12.32
CA PRO A 322 12.42 -18.17 -13.42
C PRO A 322 10.98 -17.81 -13.05
N GLY A 323 10.25 -17.25 -14.02
CA GLY A 323 8.86 -16.80 -13.86
C GLY A 323 7.89 -17.94 -13.52
N ARG A 324 6.65 -17.59 -13.13
CA ARG A 324 5.61 -18.52 -12.64
C ARG A 324 5.99 -19.33 -11.38
N SER A 325 6.95 -18.84 -10.61
CA SER A 325 7.43 -19.47 -9.36
C SER A 325 6.94 -18.73 -8.11
N GLY A 326 5.76 -18.10 -8.17
CA GLY A 326 5.20 -17.32 -7.05
C GLY A 326 5.02 -18.13 -5.77
N PHE A 327 4.77 -19.44 -5.90
CA PHE A 327 4.63 -20.39 -4.79
C PHE A 327 5.83 -20.41 -3.83
N VAL A 328 7.03 -20.06 -4.30
CA VAL A 328 8.24 -20.01 -3.46
C VAL A 328 8.11 -18.91 -2.40
N LEU A 329 7.62 -17.72 -2.77
CA LEU A 329 7.38 -16.64 -1.82
C LEU A 329 6.18 -16.96 -0.93
N SER A 330 5.16 -17.65 -1.44
CA SER A 330 4.02 -18.11 -0.63
C SER A 330 4.43 -19.13 0.44
N MET A 331 5.38 -20.04 0.14
CA MET A 331 5.99 -20.94 1.14
C MET A 331 6.70 -20.15 2.25
N LEU A 332 7.52 -19.15 1.87
CA LEU A 332 8.17 -18.28 2.85
C LEU A 332 7.17 -17.49 3.70
N GLY A 333 6.06 -17.02 3.12
CA GLY A 333 5.02 -16.31 3.85
C GLY A 333 4.34 -17.20 4.90
N ARG A 334 3.96 -18.42 4.49
CA ARG A 334 3.21 -19.35 5.33
C ARG A 334 4.03 -19.97 6.47
N PHE A 335 5.29 -20.30 6.20
CA PHE A 335 6.15 -21.08 7.11
C PHE A 335 7.40 -20.31 7.55
N GLY A 336 7.48 -19.02 7.25
CA GLY A 336 8.62 -18.19 7.60
C GLY A 336 8.66 -17.81 9.08
N ASP A 337 9.87 -17.56 9.57
CA ASP A 337 10.16 -17.09 10.93
C ASP A 337 10.97 -15.79 10.90
N ASP A 338 11.33 -15.29 12.09
CA ASP A 338 12.18 -14.11 12.25
C ASP A 338 13.54 -14.23 11.55
N ALA A 339 14.07 -15.45 11.41
CA ALA A 339 15.32 -15.69 10.69
C ALA A 339 15.14 -15.48 9.19
N ILE A 340 14.04 -15.98 8.61
CA ILE A 340 13.67 -15.72 7.21
C ILE A 340 13.44 -14.22 6.98
N VAL A 341 12.74 -13.52 7.89
CA VAL A 341 12.56 -12.06 7.81
C VAL A 341 13.90 -11.34 7.69
N ARG A 342 14.86 -11.67 8.57
CA ARG A 342 16.21 -11.07 8.56
C ARG A 342 16.99 -11.40 7.28
N ARG A 343 16.89 -12.64 6.78
CA ARG A 343 17.62 -13.09 5.58
C ARG A 343 17.01 -12.57 4.29
N LEU A 344 15.67 -12.49 4.19
CA LEU A 344 14.95 -12.05 2.98
C LEU A 344 15.02 -10.54 2.77
N THR A 345 14.97 -9.75 3.85
CA THR A 345 14.93 -8.28 3.79
C THR A 345 16.05 -7.64 2.93
N PRO A 346 17.33 -8.05 3.03
CA PRO A 346 18.38 -7.60 2.13
C PRO A 346 18.11 -7.87 0.64
N HIS A 347 17.46 -9.00 0.29
CA HIS A 347 17.10 -9.31 -1.10
C HIS A 347 15.98 -8.37 -1.59
N ILE A 348 14.94 -8.16 -0.76
CA ILE A 348 13.84 -7.21 -1.04
C ILE A 348 14.39 -5.81 -1.37
N LYS A 349 15.35 -5.32 -0.57
CA LYS A 349 15.97 -4.00 -0.77
C LYS A 349 16.81 -3.90 -2.05
N LYS A 350 17.33 -5.02 -2.59
CA LYS A 350 18.17 -5.05 -3.80
C LYS A 350 17.37 -5.26 -5.09
N TRP A 351 16.28 -6.02 -5.04
CA TRP A 351 15.53 -6.45 -6.22
C TRP A 351 15.00 -5.34 -7.13
N PRO A 352 14.54 -4.16 -6.67
CA PRO A 352 14.05 -3.13 -7.58
C PRO A 352 15.11 -2.61 -8.56
N GLY A 353 16.40 -2.78 -8.25
CA GLY A 353 17.51 -2.43 -9.14
C GLY A 353 17.86 -3.52 -10.17
N GLN A 354 17.16 -4.66 -10.17
CA GLN A 354 17.38 -5.76 -11.10
C GLN A 354 16.29 -5.78 -12.18
N PRO A 355 16.58 -6.25 -13.41
CA PRO A 355 15.57 -6.39 -14.47
C PRO A 355 14.37 -7.21 -13.99
N GLY A 356 13.16 -6.65 -14.11
CA GLY A 356 11.91 -7.31 -13.67
C GLY A 356 11.75 -7.50 -12.15
N GLY A 357 12.67 -6.96 -11.33
CA GLY A 357 12.73 -7.26 -9.89
C GLY A 357 11.76 -6.44 -9.01
N HIS A 358 11.11 -5.41 -9.55
CA HIS A 358 10.16 -4.59 -8.77
C HIS A 358 8.96 -5.41 -8.25
N GLY A 359 8.30 -6.18 -9.12
CA GLY A 359 7.16 -7.01 -8.73
C GLY A 359 7.53 -8.04 -7.66
N ARG A 360 8.72 -8.64 -7.78
CA ARG A 360 9.27 -9.56 -6.77
C ARG A 360 9.55 -8.87 -5.43
N ALA A 361 10.02 -7.61 -5.44
CA ALA A 361 10.19 -6.82 -4.23
C ALA A 361 8.86 -6.52 -3.53
N VAL A 362 7.83 -6.17 -4.28
CA VAL A 362 6.47 -5.97 -3.75
C VAL A 362 5.91 -7.28 -3.16
N GLN A 363 6.09 -8.42 -3.83
CA GLN A 363 5.71 -9.72 -3.31
C GLN A 363 6.50 -10.09 -2.05
N GLY A 364 7.79 -9.77 -1.98
CA GLY A 364 8.60 -9.95 -0.77
C GLY A 364 8.12 -9.12 0.43
N LEU A 365 7.59 -7.91 0.22
CA LEU A 365 6.88 -7.19 1.29
C LEU A 365 5.62 -7.94 1.75
N GLY A 366 4.99 -8.71 0.87
CA GLY A 366 3.89 -9.63 1.20
C GLY A 366 4.31 -10.70 2.17
N VAL A 367 5.45 -11.33 1.91
CA VAL A 367 6.03 -12.32 2.80
C VAL A 367 6.24 -11.77 4.22
N LEU A 368 6.78 -10.56 4.36
CA LEU A 368 6.96 -9.94 5.68
C LEU A 368 5.62 -9.70 6.40
N VAL A 369 4.59 -9.25 5.69
CA VAL A 369 3.26 -9.04 6.26
C VAL A 369 2.60 -10.36 6.66
N GLU A 370 2.78 -11.41 5.87
CA GLU A 370 2.20 -12.73 6.09
C GLU A 370 2.84 -13.47 7.26
N ILE A 371 4.18 -13.43 7.37
CA ILE A 371 4.91 -13.93 8.55
C ILE A 371 4.44 -13.16 9.80
N GLY A 372 4.32 -11.84 9.67
CA GLY A 372 3.88 -10.99 10.77
C GLY A 372 4.87 -10.96 11.94
N GLY A 373 4.37 -10.62 13.13
CA GLY A 373 5.20 -10.41 14.31
C GLY A 373 6.01 -9.11 14.28
N ASP A 374 6.60 -8.75 15.42
CA ASP A 374 7.25 -7.46 15.57
C ASP A 374 8.56 -7.37 14.77
N ALA A 375 9.32 -8.47 14.64
CA ALA A 375 10.53 -8.49 13.81
C ALA A 375 10.24 -8.16 12.34
N ALA A 376 9.16 -8.71 11.76
CA ALA A 376 8.76 -8.41 10.38
C ALA A 376 8.28 -6.98 10.22
N LEU A 377 7.49 -6.47 11.17
CA LEU A 377 7.03 -5.08 11.14
C LEU A 377 8.18 -4.09 11.32
N THR A 378 9.18 -4.37 12.18
CA THR A 378 10.40 -3.56 12.31
C THR A 378 11.19 -3.51 10.99
N GLN A 379 11.33 -4.65 10.29
CA GLN A 379 12.00 -4.65 8.97
C GLN A 379 11.19 -3.89 7.91
N LEU A 380 9.86 -4.02 7.94
CA LEU A 380 8.95 -3.33 7.03
C LEU A 380 9.02 -1.81 7.25
N ASP A 381 9.01 -1.34 8.51
CA ASP A 381 9.22 0.07 8.86
C ASP A 381 10.58 0.57 8.37
N GLY A 382 11.66 -0.19 8.61
CA GLY A 382 12.98 0.15 8.09
C GLY A 382 13.02 0.29 6.55
N ILE A 383 12.21 -0.47 5.81
CA ILE A 383 12.05 -0.30 4.35
C ILE A 383 11.26 0.97 4.03
N ALA A 384 10.14 1.21 4.71
CA ALA A 384 9.27 2.38 4.54
C ALA A 384 9.98 3.71 4.84
N GLN A 385 10.98 3.71 5.71
CA GLN A 385 11.75 4.92 6.05
C GLN A 385 12.93 5.15 5.10
N LYS A 386 13.72 4.11 4.78
CA LYS A 386 15.08 4.31 4.24
C LYS A 386 15.33 3.76 2.83
N VAL A 387 14.43 2.97 2.26
CA VAL A 387 14.74 2.37 0.94
C VAL A 387 14.77 3.46 -0.14
N LYS A 388 15.79 3.47 -0.99
CA LYS A 388 15.96 4.50 -2.04
C LYS A 388 14.90 4.45 -3.16
N TYR A 389 14.21 3.33 -3.31
CA TYR A 389 13.23 3.11 -4.37
C TYR A 389 11.84 3.59 -3.93
N LYS A 390 11.37 4.73 -4.45
CA LYS A 390 10.08 5.36 -4.11
C LYS A 390 8.90 4.37 -4.15
N GLY A 391 8.72 3.63 -5.24
CA GLY A 391 7.60 2.69 -5.38
C GLY A 391 7.56 1.60 -4.31
N LEU A 392 8.74 1.07 -3.92
CA LEU A 392 8.83 0.06 -2.85
C LEU A 392 8.60 0.69 -1.47
N ARG A 393 9.12 1.90 -1.25
CA ARG A 393 8.93 2.68 -0.02
C ARG A 393 7.44 2.93 0.25
N GLU A 394 6.72 3.42 -0.75
CA GLU A 394 5.28 3.71 -0.64
C GLU A 394 4.45 2.46 -0.42
N GLU A 395 4.80 1.34 -1.05
CA GLU A 395 4.14 0.07 -0.81
C GLU A 395 4.36 -0.45 0.61
N ALA A 396 5.58 -0.31 1.16
CA ALA A 396 5.86 -0.65 2.55
C ALA A 396 5.07 0.25 3.52
N ARG A 397 5.00 1.56 3.26
CA ARG A 397 4.19 2.52 4.05
C ARG A 397 2.71 2.12 4.08
N ARG A 398 2.12 1.80 2.92
CA ARG A 398 0.73 1.33 2.84
C ARG A 398 0.47 0.07 3.68
N ARG A 399 1.39 -0.89 3.62
CA ARG A 399 1.28 -2.15 4.37
C ARG A 399 1.41 -1.95 5.89
N LEU A 400 2.32 -1.07 6.32
CA LEU A 400 2.43 -0.67 7.73
C LEU A 400 1.18 0.04 8.23
N ALA A 401 0.63 0.97 7.45
CA ALA A 401 -0.61 1.65 7.83
C ALA A 401 -1.76 0.66 8.04
N SER A 402 -1.92 -0.32 7.12
CA SER A 402 -2.91 -1.38 7.28
C SER A 402 -2.62 -2.29 8.49
N ALA A 403 -1.35 -2.58 8.79
CA ALA A 403 -0.97 -3.37 9.96
C ALA A 403 -1.24 -2.63 11.28
N ALA A 404 -0.98 -1.31 11.32
CA ALA A 404 -1.26 -0.46 12.45
C ALA A 404 -2.76 -0.31 12.69
N GLU A 405 -3.55 -0.07 11.63
CA GLU A 405 -5.00 0.03 11.68
C GLU A 405 -5.65 -1.24 12.25
N ARG A 406 -5.18 -2.44 11.84
CA ARG A 406 -5.64 -3.72 12.43
C ARG A 406 -5.37 -3.85 13.93
N ARG A 407 -4.39 -3.11 14.47
CA ARG A 407 -4.05 -3.05 15.89
C ARG A 407 -4.68 -1.84 16.61
N GLY A 408 -5.48 -1.04 15.92
CA GLY A 408 -6.05 0.21 16.48
C GLY A 408 -4.99 1.30 16.73
N LEU A 409 -3.88 1.26 15.99
CA LEU A 409 -2.74 2.18 16.16
C LEU A 409 -2.55 3.03 14.90
N THR A 410 -1.95 4.20 15.07
CA THR A 410 -1.33 4.95 13.95
C THR A 410 0.00 4.30 13.54
N PRO A 411 0.49 4.53 12.31
CA PRO A 411 1.79 4.00 11.87
C PRO A 411 2.94 4.38 12.82
N ASP A 412 2.94 5.60 13.32
CA ASP A 412 3.97 6.07 14.24
C ASP A 412 3.85 5.46 15.63
N GLN A 413 2.62 5.30 16.15
CA GLN A 413 2.39 4.56 17.41
C GLN A 413 2.87 3.11 17.32
N LEU A 414 2.64 2.46 16.17
CA LEU A 414 3.17 1.13 15.92
C LEU A 414 4.70 1.17 15.91
N ALA A 415 5.31 2.12 15.20
CA ALA A 415 6.76 2.22 15.11
C ALA A 415 7.45 2.53 16.46
N ASP A 416 6.79 3.26 17.37
CA ASP A 416 7.28 3.48 18.75
C ASP A 416 7.36 2.17 19.55
N ARG A 417 6.42 1.24 19.31
CA ARG A 417 6.36 -0.08 19.96
C ARG A 417 7.33 -1.11 19.34
N LEU A 418 7.80 -0.85 18.12
CA LEU A 418 8.68 -1.74 17.37
C LEU A 418 10.17 -1.46 17.58
N VAL A 419 10.51 -0.47 18.41
CA VAL A 419 11.91 -0.17 18.75
C VAL A 419 12.48 -1.33 19.57
N PRO A 420 13.56 -1.99 19.14
CA PRO A 420 14.16 -3.08 19.89
C PRO A 420 14.92 -2.57 21.10
N SER A 421 14.80 -3.28 22.23
CA SER A 421 15.58 -2.99 23.45
C SER A 421 17.06 -3.40 23.33
N PHE A 422 17.43 -4.20 22.32
CA PHE A 422 18.78 -4.74 22.12
C PHE A 422 19.36 -5.52 23.32
N GLY A 423 18.51 -6.03 24.21
CA GLY A 423 18.95 -6.69 25.44
C GLY A 423 19.61 -5.74 26.44
N LEU A 424 19.31 -4.44 26.32
CA LEU A 424 19.60 -3.47 27.37
C LEU A 424 18.74 -3.76 28.59
N ASP A 425 19.30 -3.55 29.77
CA ASP A 425 18.57 -3.64 31.03
C ASP A 425 17.68 -2.42 31.28
N ASP A 426 16.99 -2.41 32.42
CA ASP A 426 16.11 -1.32 32.83
C ASP A 426 16.86 0.00 33.10
N GLY A 427 18.19 -0.02 33.18
CA GLY A 427 19.05 1.15 33.22
C GLY A 427 19.42 1.69 31.84
N GLY A 428 19.05 0.97 30.77
CA GLY A 428 19.41 1.31 29.40
C GLY A 428 20.86 1.01 29.06
N VAL A 429 21.51 0.09 29.77
CA VAL A 429 22.90 -0.32 29.53
C VAL A 429 22.99 -1.81 29.18
N LEU A 430 24.06 -2.20 28.49
CA LEU A 430 24.39 -3.61 28.25
C LEU A 430 25.64 -3.98 29.04
N THR A 431 25.54 -4.98 29.91
CA THR A 431 26.70 -5.55 30.60
C THR A 431 27.29 -6.71 29.81
N LEU A 432 28.57 -6.62 29.49
CA LEU A 432 29.35 -7.64 28.79
C LEU A 432 30.30 -8.31 29.78
N ASP A 433 30.05 -9.59 30.06
CA ASP A 433 30.83 -10.36 31.03
C ASP A 433 31.97 -11.12 30.35
N TYR A 434 33.20 -10.88 30.81
CA TYR A 434 34.39 -11.62 30.38
C TYR A 434 34.86 -12.62 31.45
N GLY A 435 34.16 -12.72 32.59
CA GLY A 435 34.55 -13.49 33.77
C GLY A 435 35.20 -12.59 34.83
N PRO A 436 36.54 -12.46 34.86
CA PRO A 436 37.23 -11.68 35.89
C PRO A 436 37.12 -10.16 35.71
N ARG A 437 36.54 -9.69 34.60
CA ARG A 437 36.27 -8.28 34.32
C ARG A 437 34.97 -8.14 33.55
N ARG A 438 34.32 -7.00 33.70
CA ARG A 438 33.06 -6.66 33.02
C ARG A 438 33.17 -5.32 32.34
N PHE A 439 32.37 -5.13 31.31
CA PHE A 439 32.27 -3.87 30.60
C PHE A 439 30.81 -3.44 30.49
N THR A 440 30.57 -2.16 30.70
CA THR A 440 29.23 -1.57 30.56
C THR A 440 29.17 -0.76 29.28
N VAL A 441 28.14 -0.98 28.48
CA VAL A 441 27.89 -0.25 27.24
C VAL A 441 26.76 0.76 27.47
N GLY A 442 27.08 2.04 27.33
CA GLY A 442 26.12 3.15 27.27
C GLY A 442 26.06 3.78 25.88
N PHE A 443 25.36 4.91 25.74
CA PHE A 443 25.10 5.53 24.43
C PHE A 443 25.24 7.06 24.44
N ASP A 444 25.77 7.58 23.33
CA ASP A 444 25.85 9.02 23.05
C ASP A 444 24.53 9.57 22.46
N GLU A 445 24.53 10.84 22.07
CA GLU A 445 23.38 11.55 21.51
C GLU A 445 22.94 11.05 20.13
N GLN A 446 23.78 10.30 19.39
CA GLN A 446 23.36 9.60 18.18
C GLN A 446 23.21 8.09 18.40
N LEU A 447 23.04 7.66 19.66
CA LEU A 447 22.97 6.27 20.07
C LEU A 447 24.18 5.44 19.61
N ARG A 448 25.37 6.02 19.52
CA ARG A 448 26.59 5.26 19.28
C ARG A 448 27.03 4.61 20.60
N PRO A 449 27.37 3.31 20.60
CA PRO A 449 27.80 2.63 21.81
C PRO A 449 29.13 3.18 22.35
N ALA A 450 29.15 3.54 23.63
CA ALA A 450 30.35 3.87 24.40
C ALA A 450 30.60 2.77 25.45
N VAL A 451 31.85 2.35 25.62
CA VAL A 451 32.23 1.26 26.54
C VAL A 451 32.96 1.83 27.75
N ALA A 452 32.57 1.41 28.94
CA ALA A 452 33.30 1.65 30.18
C ALA A 452 33.78 0.31 30.78
N ASP A 453 34.90 0.32 31.47
CA ASP A 453 35.34 -0.82 32.28
C ASP A 453 34.66 -0.84 33.67
N ASP A 454 35.03 -1.83 34.48
CA ASP A 454 34.55 -2.04 35.84
C ASP A 454 34.80 -0.86 36.80
N THR A 455 35.76 0.01 36.48
CA THR A 455 36.03 1.24 37.23
C THR A 455 35.20 2.43 36.73
N GLY A 456 34.35 2.24 35.71
CA GLY A 456 33.61 3.30 35.04
C GLY A 456 34.46 4.09 34.04
N LYS A 457 35.71 3.69 33.79
CA LYS A 457 36.61 4.42 32.89
C LYS A 457 36.26 4.13 31.43
N ALA A 458 36.00 5.19 30.68
CA ALA A 458 35.70 5.12 29.25
C ALA A 458 36.85 4.46 28.45
N ARG A 459 36.46 3.63 27.49
CA ARG A 459 37.34 2.90 26.57
C ARG A 459 36.94 3.23 25.14
N THR A 460 37.93 3.47 24.29
CA THR A 460 37.72 3.75 22.85
C THR A 460 37.19 2.54 22.08
N SER A 461 37.37 1.33 22.61
CA SER A 461 36.82 0.09 22.05
C SER A 461 36.73 -1.00 23.11
N LEU A 462 35.81 -1.94 22.93
CA LEU A 462 35.78 -3.17 23.70
C LEU A 462 37.07 -4.00 23.47
N PRO A 463 37.82 -4.36 24.53
CA PRO A 463 39.03 -5.17 24.40
C PRO A 463 38.76 -6.53 23.77
N LYS A 464 39.70 -7.03 22.95
CA LYS A 464 39.64 -8.41 22.47
C LYS A 464 39.76 -9.39 23.66
N PRO A 465 39.06 -10.54 23.62
CA PRO A 465 39.25 -11.62 24.60
C PRO A 465 40.72 -12.04 24.66
N GLY A 466 41.25 -12.18 25.88
CA GLY A 466 42.62 -12.57 26.16
C GLY A 466 42.71 -13.88 26.95
N ALA A 467 43.93 -14.40 27.14
CA ALA A 467 44.16 -15.70 27.78
C ALA A 467 43.77 -15.77 29.28
N LYS A 468 43.49 -14.63 29.91
CA LYS A 468 43.02 -14.54 31.31
C LYS A 468 41.52 -14.38 31.43
N ASP A 469 40.82 -14.15 30.31
CA ASP A 469 39.37 -14.05 30.28
C ASP A 469 38.74 -15.43 30.19
N ASP A 470 37.47 -15.53 30.55
CA ASP A 470 36.72 -16.76 30.44
C ASP A 470 36.61 -17.21 28.96
N PRO A 471 36.94 -18.48 28.64
CA PRO A 471 37.03 -18.95 27.26
C PRO A 471 35.68 -19.02 26.53
N ASP A 472 34.56 -19.04 27.26
CA ASP A 472 33.22 -19.12 26.68
C ASP A 472 32.53 -17.75 26.71
N LEU A 473 32.56 -17.04 27.85
CA LEU A 473 31.87 -15.77 28.03
C LEU A 473 32.48 -14.64 27.20
N ALA A 474 33.82 -14.52 27.19
CA ALA A 474 34.47 -13.37 26.55
C ALA A 474 34.31 -13.36 25.02
N PRO A 475 34.49 -14.48 24.28
CA PRO A 475 34.21 -14.50 22.84
C PRO A 475 32.73 -14.22 22.52
N ALA A 476 31.80 -14.77 23.29
CA ALA A 476 30.37 -14.53 23.11
C ALA A 476 30.00 -13.06 23.34
N ALA A 477 30.53 -12.44 24.41
CA ALA A 477 30.33 -11.03 24.72
C ALA A 477 30.94 -10.11 23.64
N TYR A 478 32.14 -10.44 23.14
CA TYR A 478 32.76 -9.69 22.05
C TYR A 478 31.94 -9.77 20.75
N GLN A 479 31.43 -10.95 20.42
CA GLN A 479 30.54 -11.15 19.27
C GLN A 479 29.22 -10.37 19.44
N ARG A 480 28.60 -10.46 20.62
CA ARG A 480 27.35 -9.74 20.93
C ARG A 480 27.50 -8.23 20.76
N PHE A 481 28.63 -7.66 21.20
CA PHE A 481 28.92 -6.24 21.01
C PHE A 481 29.11 -5.86 19.53
N ALA A 482 29.73 -6.74 18.74
CA ALA A 482 29.88 -6.53 17.29
C ALA A 482 28.52 -6.53 16.58
N GLU A 483 27.63 -7.45 16.95
CA GLU A 483 26.25 -7.52 16.45
C GLU A 483 25.43 -6.30 16.86
N LEU A 484 25.49 -5.90 18.14
CA LEU A 484 24.83 -4.69 18.64
C LEU A 484 25.21 -3.45 17.81
N LYS A 485 26.52 -3.21 17.60
CA LYS A 485 26.99 -2.06 16.80
C LYS A 485 26.41 -2.06 15.38
N LYS A 486 26.29 -3.25 14.78
CA LYS A 486 25.80 -3.40 13.41
C LYS A 486 24.30 -3.13 13.33
N GLU A 487 23.52 -3.68 14.25
CA GLU A 487 22.06 -3.54 14.27
C GLU A 487 21.64 -2.12 14.68
N LEU A 488 22.26 -1.58 15.73
CA LEU A 488 21.91 -0.29 16.30
C LEU A 488 22.14 0.87 15.32
N ARG A 489 23.20 0.83 14.50
CA ARG A 489 23.50 1.91 13.54
C ARG A 489 22.31 2.25 12.63
N ALA A 490 21.57 1.24 12.19
CA ALA A 490 20.40 1.42 11.34
C ALA A 490 19.21 1.98 12.13
N VAL A 491 18.97 1.48 13.34
CA VAL A 491 17.85 1.90 14.20
C VAL A 491 18.07 3.31 14.73
N ALA A 492 19.26 3.63 15.24
CA ALA A 492 19.62 4.93 15.78
C ALA A 492 19.32 6.08 14.80
N SER A 493 19.81 5.95 13.57
CA SER A 493 19.55 6.96 12.52
C SER A 493 18.09 7.01 12.06
N VAL A 494 17.27 5.96 12.28
CA VAL A 494 15.81 6.05 12.05
C VAL A 494 15.21 6.88 13.18
N GLN A 495 15.51 6.54 14.44
CA GLN A 495 14.85 7.15 15.59
C GLN A 495 15.19 8.63 15.76
N VAL A 496 16.44 9.03 15.52
CA VAL A 496 16.82 10.45 15.48
C VAL A 496 16.00 11.22 14.45
N ALA A 497 15.91 10.71 13.21
CA ALA A 497 15.13 11.36 12.15
C ALA A 497 13.62 11.38 12.44
N ARG A 498 13.10 10.34 13.12
CA ARG A 498 11.69 10.28 13.54
C ARG A 498 11.37 11.30 14.62
N LEU A 499 12.25 11.49 15.61
CA LEU A 499 12.08 12.51 16.65
C LEU A 499 12.18 13.93 16.04
N GLU A 500 13.12 14.17 15.13
CA GLU A 500 13.17 15.46 14.42
C GLU A 500 11.89 15.72 13.61
N THR A 501 11.40 14.70 12.89
CA THR A 501 10.12 14.79 12.17
C THR A 501 8.95 15.03 13.13
N ALA A 502 8.97 14.38 14.30
CA ALA A 502 7.93 14.55 15.32
C ALA A 502 7.90 15.98 15.89
N MET A 503 9.05 16.62 16.08
CA MET A 503 9.15 18.03 16.45
C MET A 503 8.55 18.92 15.35
N VAL A 504 8.98 18.73 14.10
CA VAL A 504 8.51 19.54 12.95
C VAL A 504 7.00 19.39 12.71
N MET A 505 6.47 18.18 12.84
CA MET A 505 5.06 17.88 12.59
C MET A 505 4.16 18.04 13.83
N GLY A 506 4.70 18.51 14.96
CA GLY A 506 3.93 18.68 16.20
C GLY A 506 3.29 17.39 16.72
N ARG A 507 3.98 16.25 16.56
CA ARG A 507 3.45 14.96 17.02
C ARG A 507 3.33 14.96 18.54
N LYS A 508 2.16 14.57 19.01
CA LYS A 508 1.83 14.46 20.42
C LYS A 508 1.74 12.99 20.87
N TRP A 509 2.33 12.69 22.01
CA TRP A 509 2.16 11.46 22.77
C TRP A 509 1.23 11.73 23.95
N THR A 510 0.44 10.74 24.34
CA THR A 510 -0.17 10.77 25.68
C THR A 510 0.91 10.62 26.75
N THR A 511 0.66 11.11 27.97
CA THR A 511 1.60 10.93 29.10
C THR A 511 1.98 9.45 29.30
N ALA A 512 1.02 8.53 29.13
CA ALA A 512 1.26 7.10 29.23
C ALA A 512 2.18 6.56 28.12
N GLU A 513 1.94 6.94 26.85
CA GLU A 513 2.79 6.52 25.74
C GLU A 513 4.21 7.10 25.83
N PHE A 514 4.32 8.36 26.26
CA PHE A 514 5.62 9.00 26.49
C PHE A 514 6.39 8.28 27.61
N GLY A 515 5.71 7.96 28.72
CA GLY A 515 6.28 7.18 29.82
C GLY A 515 6.73 5.78 29.38
N GLU A 516 5.90 5.03 28.65
CA GLU A 516 6.19 3.64 28.30
C GLU A 516 7.21 3.51 27.15
N TYR A 517 7.01 4.24 26.05
CA TYR A 517 7.75 4.00 24.80
C TYR A 517 8.89 4.98 24.55
N VAL A 518 8.98 6.08 25.31
CA VAL A 518 10.04 7.09 25.16
C VAL A 518 10.96 7.11 26.38
N VAL A 519 10.44 7.46 27.56
CA VAL A 519 11.24 7.59 28.79
C VAL A 519 11.57 6.23 29.42
N GLY A 520 10.58 5.33 29.49
CA GLY A 520 10.72 4.00 30.06
C GLY A 520 11.49 3.04 29.14
N HIS A 521 11.51 3.29 27.84
CA HIS A 521 12.17 2.40 26.89
C HIS A 521 13.71 2.43 27.06
N PRO A 522 14.39 1.26 27.18
CA PRO A 522 15.84 1.18 27.47
C PRO A 522 16.76 1.94 26.49
N LEU A 523 16.40 1.96 25.20
CA LEU A 523 17.13 2.71 24.17
C LEU A 523 16.67 4.17 24.02
N MET A 524 15.37 4.41 23.84
CA MET A 524 14.84 5.75 23.51
C MET A 524 15.07 6.79 24.61
N ARG A 525 15.16 6.38 25.88
CA ARG A 525 15.47 7.27 27.01
C ARG A 525 16.74 8.08 26.83
N HIS A 526 17.73 7.52 26.13
CA HIS A 526 18.98 8.22 25.84
C HIS A 526 18.72 9.43 24.94
N LEU A 527 17.85 9.30 23.94
CA LEU A 527 17.45 10.44 23.11
C LEU A 527 16.51 11.39 23.88
N ALA A 528 15.62 10.86 24.71
CA ALA A 528 14.65 11.65 25.46
C ALA A 528 15.30 12.65 26.43
N ARG A 529 16.35 12.22 27.13
CA ARG A 529 17.15 13.07 28.04
C ARG A 529 17.91 14.21 27.36
N ARG A 530 17.99 14.18 26.03
CA ARG A 530 18.78 15.12 25.22
C ARG A 530 17.92 16.09 24.42
N LEU A 531 16.65 16.19 24.77
CA LEU A 531 15.66 17.06 24.13
C LEU A 531 14.87 17.81 25.18
N VAL A 532 14.40 19.00 24.81
CA VAL A 532 13.37 19.74 25.55
C VAL A 532 11.99 19.30 25.07
N TRP A 533 11.08 19.07 25.99
CA TRP A 533 9.73 18.59 25.75
C TRP A 533 8.72 19.62 26.23
N LEU A 534 7.50 19.56 25.70
CA LEU A 534 6.35 20.36 26.13
C LEU A 534 5.26 19.42 26.64
N GLY A 535 4.74 19.67 27.84
CA GLY A 535 3.55 19.03 28.40
C GLY A 535 2.43 20.05 28.48
N GLY A 536 1.62 20.18 27.42
CA GLY A 536 0.82 21.39 27.21
C GLY A 536 1.75 22.59 26.93
N ASP A 537 1.60 23.68 27.67
CA ASP A 537 2.41 24.89 27.49
C ASP A 537 3.69 24.90 28.36
N ARG A 538 3.92 23.86 29.18
CA ARG A 538 5.06 23.80 30.09
C ARG A 538 6.23 23.05 29.46
N ALA A 539 7.36 23.75 29.29
CA ALA A 539 8.62 23.14 28.85
C ALA A 539 9.32 22.38 29.99
N PHE A 540 9.92 21.24 29.68
CA PHE A 540 10.67 20.41 30.63
C PHE A 540 11.77 19.59 29.94
N ARG A 541 12.73 19.11 30.72
CA ARG A 541 13.73 18.10 30.33
C ARG A 541 13.55 16.81 31.12
N VAL A 542 14.08 15.71 30.61
CA VAL A 542 14.18 14.44 31.36
C VAL A 542 15.54 14.37 32.04
N ALA A 543 15.55 14.28 33.38
CA ALA A 543 16.75 14.19 34.20
C ALA A 543 17.40 12.79 34.17
N GLU A 544 18.53 12.63 34.86
CA GLU A 544 19.31 11.37 34.84
C GLU A 544 18.58 10.19 35.48
N ASP A 545 17.79 10.48 36.51
CA ASP A 545 16.92 9.55 37.22
C ASP A 545 15.55 9.37 36.54
N LEU A 546 15.40 9.91 35.33
CA LEU A 546 14.18 9.89 34.51
C LEU A 546 13.01 10.71 35.05
N THR A 547 13.24 11.55 36.08
CA THR A 547 12.27 12.56 36.50
C THR A 547 12.21 13.72 35.51
N PHE A 548 11.17 14.54 35.59
CA PHE A 548 11.02 15.72 34.74
C PHE A 548 11.38 16.98 35.53
N ALA A 549 12.14 17.87 34.91
CA ALA A 549 12.59 19.12 35.49
C ALA A 549 12.31 20.29 34.55
N ASP A 550 11.88 21.43 35.08
CA ASP A 550 11.73 22.65 34.29
C ASP A 550 13.05 23.44 34.20
N LEU A 551 12.96 24.68 33.71
CA LEU A 551 14.12 25.54 33.49
C LEU A 551 14.91 25.86 34.78
N ASN A 552 14.25 25.81 35.94
CA ASN A 552 14.88 26.09 37.23
C ASN A 552 15.34 24.81 37.97
N ASP A 553 15.35 23.66 37.27
CA ASP A 553 15.53 22.33 37.83
C ASP A 553 14.46 21.90 38.87
N ASP A 554 13.32 22.60 38.89
CA ASP A 554 12.20 22.22 39.74
C ASP A 554 11.45 21.03 39.13
N ALA A 555 11.03 20.09 39.99
CA ALA A 555 10.32 18.90 39.58
C ALA A 555 8.99 19.23 38.87
N VAL A 556 8.75 18.55 37.75
CA VAL A 556 7.55 18.68 36.92
C VAL A 556 6.74 17.40 37.01
N GLU A 557 5.46 17.52 37.38
CA GLU A 557 4.48 16.44 37.24
C GLU A 557 3.61 16.69 36.01
N LEU A 558 3.46 15.68 35.16
CA LEU A 558 2.60 15.73 33.99
C LEU A 558 1.23 15.14 34.32
N PRO A 559 0.12 15.87 34.10
CA PRO A 559 -1.22 15.30 34.18
C PRO A 559 -1.37 14.09 33.24
N GLU A 560 -2.20 13.11 33.61
CA GLU A 560 -2.48 11.95 32.73
C GLU A 560 -3.07 12.35 31.38
N SER A 561 -3.83 13.46 31.35
CA SER A 561 -4.43 14.01 30.13
C SER A 561 -3.50 14.92 29.33
N ALA A 562 -2.26 15.12 29.77
CA ALA A 562 -1.33 15.98 29.06
C ALA A 562 -0.93 15.35 27.71
N ALA A 563 -0.79 16.22 26.71
CA ALA A 563 -0.19 15.87 25.45
C ALA A 563 1.27 16.31 25.49
N VAL A 564 2.18 15.34 25.34
CA VAL A 564 3.62 15.56 25.35
C VAL A 564 4.11 15.68 23.91
N GLN A 565 4.92 16.68 23.60
CA GLN A 565 5.58 16.83 22.29
C GLN A 565 7.02 17.32 22.47
N ILE A 566 7.83 17.24 21.41
CA ILE A 566 9.17 17.82 21.42
C ILE A 566 9.02 19.31 21.15
N ALA A 567 9.65 20.15 21.98
CA ALA A 567 9.54 21.60 21.86
C ALA A 567 10.24 22.10 20.59
N HIS A 568 9.54 22.84 19.75
CA HIS A 568 10.18 23.64 18.71
C HIS A 568 10.68 24.98 19.29
N PRO A 569 11.80 25.57 18.82
CA PRO A 569 12.28 26.86 19.34
C PRO A 569 11.26 28.01 19.30
N LEU A 570 10.37 28.01 18.30
CA LEU A 570 9.25 28.97 18.25
C LEU A 570 8.34 28.87 19.48
N GLU A 571 8.08 27.66 19.96
CA GLU A 571 7.20 27.42 21.10
C GLU A 571 7.89 27.75 22.42
N LEU A 572 9.22 27.64 22.48
CA LEU A 572 10.02 28.06 23.64
C LEU A 572 10.10 29.58 23.78
N GLY A 573 10.02 30.31 22.66
CA GLY A 573 9.97 31.78 22.64
C GLY A 573 11.11 32.40 23.44
N GLU A 574 10.77 33.26 24.41
CA GLU A 574 11.74 33.98 25.26
C GLU A 574 12.59 33.05 26.16
N THR A 575 12.15 31.80 26.39
CA THR A 575 12.89 30.85 27.25
C THR A 575 13.97 30.06 26.50
N LEU A 576 14.07 30.21 25.16
CA LEU A 576 14.98 29.46 24.32
C LEU A 576 16.46 29.59 24.75
N ASP A 577 16.91 30.82 25.00
CA ASP A 577 18.31 31.10 25.37
C ASP A 577 18.64 30.46 26.72
N ALA A 578 17.72 30.53 27.69
CA ALA A 578 17.91 29.93 29.00
C ALA A 578 17.94 28.39 28.93
N TRP A 579 17.08 27.76 28.10
CA TRP A 579 17.16 26.32 27.85
C TRP A 579 18.48 25.92 27.19
N SER A 580 18.99 26.77 26.30
CA SER A 580 20.29 26.55 25.65
C SER A 580 21.45 26.62 26.64
N GLU A 581 21.39 27.55 27.60
CA GLU A 581 22.35 27.64 28.71
C GLU A 581 22.30 26.39 29.60
N VAL A 582 21.11 25.97 30.04
CA VAL A 582 20.93 24.73 30.84
C VAL A 582 21.52 23.52 30.13
N PHE A 583 21.24 23.33 28.84
CA PHE A 583 21.80 22.21 28.08
C PHE A 583 23.32 22.31 27.91
N GLY A 584 23.86 23.52 27.80
CA GLY A 584 25.30 23.78 27.79
C GLY A 584 25.98 23.42 29.11
N ASP A 585 25.40 23.85 30.24
CA ASP A 585 25.93 23.62 31.59
C ASP A 585 25.98 22.14 31.97
N TYR A 586 24.97 21.37 31.55
CA TYR A 586 24.95 19.91 31.73
C TYR A 586 25.69 19.14 30.63
N GLU A 587 26.37 19.83 29.70
CA GLU A 587 27.08 19.24 28.55
C GLU A 587 26.20 18.30 27.70
N ILE A 588 24.90 18.62 27.57
CA ILE A 588 23.91 17.81 26.87
C ILE A 588 23.95 18.11 25.38
N LEU A 589 24.56 17.19 24.62
CA LEU A 589 24.51 17.24 23.16
C LEU A 589 23.16 16.74 22.63
N GLN A 590 22.55 17.51 21.72
CA GLN A 590 21.26 17.18 21.12
C GLN A 590 21.41 16.21 19.93
N PRO A 591 20.47 15.27 19.74
CA PRO A 591 20.53 14.29 18.65
C PRO A 591 20.37 14.92 17.26
N PHE A 592 19.72 16.08 17.20
CA PHE A 592 19.55 16.96 16.04
C PHE A 592 19.47 18.42 16.53
N PRO A 593 19.63 19.43 15.67
CA PRO A 593 19.53 20.83 16.06
C PRO A 593 18.09 21.14 16.48
N GLN A 594 17.81 21.09 17.79
CA GLN A 594 16.54 21.53 18.37
C GLN A 594 16.70 22.98 18.82
N LEU A 595 17.47 23.26 19.88
CA LEU A 595 17.58 24.61 20.46
C LEU A 595 18.31 25.58 19.51
N GLY A 596 19.29 25.07 18.75
CA GLY A 596 19.99 25.84 17.72
C GLY A 596 19.27 25.87 16.36
N ARG A 597 18.02 25.44 16.26
CA ARG A 597 17.29 25.41 14.99
C ARG A 597 16.90 26.83 14.56
N PRO A 598 17.20 27.25 13.32
CA PRO A 598 16.78 28.56 12.82
C PRO A 598 15.26 28.70 12.82
N VAL A 599 14.78 29.83 13.33
CA VAL A 599 13.37 30.20 13.33
C VAL A 599 13.12 31.24 12.25
N HIS A 600 12.10 31.00 11.43
CA HIS A 600 11.68 31.89 10.37
C HIS A 600 10.19 32.24 10.52
N THR A 601 9.84 33.49 10.28
CA THR A 601 8.45 33.96 10.30
C THR A 601 8.06 34.60 8.97
N LEU A 602 6.76 34.68 8.72
CA LEU A 602 6.20 35.46 7.63
C LEU A 602 6.33 36.95 7.94
N ALA A 603 6.60 37.76 6.93
CA ALA A 603 6.47 39.21 7.04
C ALA A 603 4.98 39.62 7.10
N ASP A 604 4.71 40.85 7.55
CA ASP A 604 3.34 41.37 7.63
C ASP A 604 2.61 41.28 6.28
N GLY A 605 1.49 40.53 6.27
CA GLY A 605 0.67 40.31 5.06
C GLY A 605 1.23 39.29 4.06
N GLU A 606 2.41 38.71 4.30
CA GLU A 606 2.99 37.66 3.46
C GLU A 606 2.17 36.36 3.58
N GLY A 607 1.90 35.70 2.45
CA GLY A 607 1.24 34.38 2.44
C GLY A 607 -0.29 34.41 2.57
N ALA A 608 -0.92 35.58 2.79
CA ALA A 608 -2.36 35.72 2.91
C ALA A 608 -3.12 35.40 1.60
N ASP A 609 -2.46 35.63 0.45
CA ASP A 609 -2.95 35.25 -0.88
C ASP A 609 -2.62 33.78 -1.25
N GLY A 610 -2.05 33.03 -0.31
CA GLY A 610 -1.61 31.65 -0.51
C GLY A 610 -0.31 31.52 -1.31
N ARG A 611 0.49 32.60 -1.44
CA ARG A 611 1.79 32.57 -2.14
C ARG A 611 2.94 33.07 -1.29
N LEU A 612 4.14 32.53 -1.55
CA LEU A 612 5.39 33.03 -0.99
C LEU A 612 6.23 33.72 -2.08
N ALA A 613 5.80 34.91 -2.48
CA ALA A 613 6.38 35.67 -3.60
C ALA A 613 7.89 35.93 -3.47
N ARG A 614 8.44 35.96 -2.24
CA ARG A 614 9.87 36.21 -1.99
C ARG A 614 10.80 35.15 -2.57
N PHE A 615 10.31 33.95 -2.85
CA PHE A 615 11.09 32.86 -3.44
C PHE A 615 10.84 32.68 -4.94
N GLU A 616 9.84 33.37 -5.50
CA GLU A 616 9.47 33.26 -6.90
C GLU A 616 10.46 34.01 -7.81
N GLY A 617 10.66 33.48 -9.01
CA GLY A 617 11.62 33.98 -9.99
C GLY A 617 13.09 33.62 -9.71
N LEU A 618 13.41 33.05 -8.54
CA LEU A 618 14.77 32.64 -8.19
C LEU A 618 15.20 31.38 -8.95
N THR A 619 16.46 31.34 -9.36
CA THR A 619 17.06 30.18 -10.03
C THR A 619 17.88 29.37 -9.04
N VAL A 620 17.65 28.06 -9.00
CA VAL A 620 18.30 27.13 -8.08
C VAL A 620 18.87 25.92 -8.83
N PRO A 621 20.01 25.35 -8.39
CA PRO A 621 20.53 24.12 -8.99
C PRO A 621 19.59 22.93 -8.78
N THR A 622 19.34 22.13 -9.81
CA THR A 622 18.51 20.91 -9.73
C THR A 622 19.00 19.95 -8.65
N GLY A 623 20.32 19.85 -8.44
CA GLY A 623 20.90 19.03 -7.38
C GLY A 623 20.41 19.41 -5.97
N ARG A 624 20.16 20.71 -5.70
CA ARG A 624 19.65 21.16 -4.40
C ARG A 624 18.17 20.82 -4.21
N LEU A 625 17.37 20.96 -5.27
CA LEU A 625 15.98 20.49 -5.30
C LEU A 625 15.88 18.99 -5.02
N LEU A 626 16.73 18.19 -5.66
CA LEU A 626 16.82 16.76 -5.37
C LEU A 626 17.24 16.49 -3.91
N GLY A 627 18.02 17.39 -3.31
CA GLY A 627 18.36 17.37 -1.89
C GLY A 627 17.13 17.43 -0.97
N LEU A 628 16.13 18.26 -1.30
CA LEU A 628 14.88 18.37 -0.55
C LEU A 628 14.08 17.05 -0.52
N THR A 629 14.27 16.14 -1.47
CA THR A 629 13.61 14.82 -1.45
C THR A 629 14.09 13.91 -0.30
N ARG A 630 15.09 14.36 0.46
CA ARG A 630 15.54 13.73 1.72
C ARG A 630 14.74 14.20 2.93
N THR A 631 14.03 15.34 2.83
CA THR A 631 13.13 15.87 3.86
C THR A 631 11.68 15.56 3.47
N ALA A 632 10.72 16.42 3.83
CA ALA A 632 9.30 16.19 3.61
C ALA A 632 8.83 16.40 2.15
N TRP A 633 9.71 16.88 1.26
CA TRP A 633 9.35 17.16 -0.12
C TRP A 633 9.33 15.92 -1.02
N SER A 634 8.39 15.91 -1.95
CA SER A 634 8.24 14.89 -2.97
C SER A 634 8.26 15.51 -4.36
N ARG A 635 8.92 14.83 -5.31
CA ARG A 635 8.80 15.17 -6.73
C ARG A 635 7.40 14.88 -7.25
N GLY A 636 6.91 15.77 -8.10
CA GLY A 636 5.64 15.65 -8.81
C GLY A 636 5.57 14.40 -9.69
N ALA A 637 4.37 14.13 -10.21
CA ALA A 637 4.20 13.06 -11.19
C ALA A 637 4.85 13.47 -12.52
N PRO A 638 5.56 12.57 -13.22
CA PRO A 638 6.07 12.84 -14.56
C PRO A 638 4.91 13.22 -15.48
N GLN A 639 5.05 14.33 -16.20
CA GLN A 639 4.12 14.80 -17.23
C GLN A 639 4.65 14.45 -18.63
N ASP A 640 4.29 15.24 -19.62
CA ASP A 640 4.76 15.11 -21.00
C ASP A 640 6.29 15.03 -21.07
N ASN A 641 6.79 14.17 -21.95
CA ASN A 641 8.21 13.85 -22.09
C ASN A 641 8.90 13.37 -20.80
N GLY A 642 8.14 12.94 -19.79
CA GLY A 642 8.68 12.51 -18.51
C GLY A 642 9.28 13.65 -17.69
N ILE A 643 8.78 14.88 -17.85
CA ILE A 643 9.22 16.04 -17.07
C ILE A 643 8.37 16.17 -15.80
N GLU A 644 9.03 16.31 -14.66
CA GLU A 644 8.41 16.61 -13.37
C GLU A 644 8.48 18.14 -13.16
N HIS A 645 7.36 18.83 -13.36
CA HIS A 645 7.29 20.30 -13.31
C HIS A 645 7.15 20.89 -11.91
N TRP A 646 7.00 20.07 -10.87
CA TRP A 646 6.87 20.60 -9.51
C TRP A 646 7.46 19.66 -8.46
N MET A 647 7.71 20.24 -7.28
CA MET A 647 7.90 19.53 -6.03
C MET A 647 6.80 19.92 -5.05
N SER A 648 6.50 19.07 -4.08
CA SER A 648 5.45 19.35 -3.10
C SER A 648 5.74 18.79 -1.72
N TRP A 649 5.31 19.50 -0.69
CA TRP A 649 5.24 19.03 0.68
C TRP A 649 3.77 18.94 1.10
N THR A 650 3.30 17.73 1.40
CA THR A 650 1.94 17.51 1.94
C THR A 650 1.97 17.70 3.47
N LEU A 651 1.30 18.74 3.96
CA LEU A 651 1.22 19.09 5.38
C LEU A 651 0.06 18.34 6.06
N ALA A 652 -1.05 18.17 5.35
CA ALA A 652 -2.23 17.43 5.79
C ALA A 652 -2.91 16.78 4.55
N PRO A 653 -3.87 15.84 4.73
CA PRO A 653 -4.53 15.16 3.61
C PRO A 653 -5.08 16.09 2.51
N ASP A 654 -5.55 17.28 2.90
CA ASP A 654 -6.07 18.31 2.00
C ASP A 654 -5.28 19.63 2.09
N VAL A 655 -3.98 19.58 2.43
CA VAL A 655 -3.10 20.76 2.48
C VAL A 655 -1.72 20.38 1.96
N ALA A 656 -1.30 21.02 0.87
CA ALA A 656 0.04 20.84 0.30
C ALA A 656 0.62 22.16 -0.19
N VAL A 657 1.92 22.32 0.03
CA VAL A 657 2.74 23.37 -0.57
C VAL A 657 3.34 22.84 -1.86
N VAL A 658 3.30 23.64 -2.92
CA VAL A 658 3.84 23.29 -4.24
C VAL A 658 4.88 24.32 -4.65
N LEU A 659 6.01 23.79 -5.10
CA LEU A 659 7.10 24.51 -5.73
C LEU A 659 7.05 24.22 -7.23
N ASP A 660 6.60 25.18 -8.02
CA ASP A 660 6.51 25.07 -9.47
C ASP A 660 7.86 25.38 -10.12
N LEU A 661 8.29 24.53 -11.05
CA LEU A 661 9.64 24.49 -11.59
C LEU A 661 9.62 24.60 -13.11
N ARG A 662 10.44 25.53 -13.63
CA ARG A 662 10.70 25.67 -15.06
C ARG A 662 12.19 25.55 -15.36
N PRO A 663 12.61 24.73 -16.34
CA PRO A 663 11.79 23.93 -17.26
C PRO A 663 11.21 22.63 -16.68
N GLY A 664 11.57 22.24 -15.46
CA GLY A 664 11.20 20.98 -14.81
C GLY A 664 12.33 19.94 -14.83
N ILE A 665 12.18 18.88 -14.03
CA ILE A 665 13.20 17.83 -13.84
C ILE A 665 12.87 16.63 -14.74
N ALA A 666 13.78 16.24 -15.64
CA ALA A 666 13.58 15.09 -16.51
C ALA A 666 13.81 13.76 -15.78
N VAL A 667 12.86 12.83 -15.88
CA VAL A 667 12.98 11.49 -15.28
C VAL A 667 14.11 10.71 -15.94
N GLY A 668 15.05 10.23 -15.14
CA GLY A 668 16.18 9.43 -15.60
C GLY A 668 17.37 10.24 -16.14
N TYR A 669 17.19 11.55 -16.36
CA TYR A 669 18.23 12.48 -16.82
C TYR A 669 18.16 13.79 -16.01
N THR A 670 18.42 13.71 -14.71
CA THR A 670 18.30 14.85 -13.79
C THR A 670 19.22 16.03 -14.13
N ASP A 671 20.29 15.78 -14.86
CA ASP A 671 21.27 16.79 -15.26
C ASP A 671 20.92 17.48 -16.59
N LEU A 672 19.84 17.05 -17.26
CA LEU A 672 19.39 17.63 -18.54
C LEU A 672 19.09 19.13 -18.38
N ASN A 673 18.46 19.48 -17.25
CA ASN A 673 18.16 20.85 -16.86
C ASN A 673 18.90 21.09 -15.53
N PRO A 674 20.15 21.58 -15.54
CA PRO A 674 20.98 21.69 -14.34
C PRO A 674 20.49 22.77 -13.37
N GLU A 675 19.70 23.72 -13.86
CA GLU A 675 19.09 24.80 -13.11
C GLU A 675 17.57 24.80 -13.30
N GLN A 676 16.86 25.24 -12.27
CA GLN A 676 15.41 25.42 -12.28
C GLN A 676 15.09 26.83 -11.80
N ARG A 677 14.19 27.49 -12.51
CA ARG A 677 13.52 28.68 -12.02
C ARG A 677 12.30 28.26 -11.21
N ILE A 678 12.19 28.80 -10.00
CA ILE A 678 10.98 28.69 -9.18
C ILE A 678 9.97 29.66 -9.78
N GLU A 679 8.97 29.18 -10.53
CA GLU A 679 7.94 30.07 -11.08
C GLU A 679 6.98 30.51 -9.97
N HIS A 680 6.55 29.56 -9.13
CA HIS A 680 5.59 29.82 -8.08
C HIS A 680 5.85 28.99 -6.82
N VAL A 681 5.49 29.57 -5.67
CA VAL A 681 5.39 28.87 -4.39
C VAL A 681 4.00 29.12 -3.83
N TRP A 682 3.11 28.12 -3.88
CA TRP A 682 1.73 28.27 -3.42
C TRP A 682 1.29 27.13 -2.50
N ILE A 683 0.26 27.42 -1.71
CA ILE A 683 -0.46 26.42 -0.94
C ILE A 683 -1.80 26.08 -1.59
N GLY A 684 -2.17 24.81 -1.56
CA GLY A 684 -3.45 24.36 -2.09
C GLY A 684 -3.91 23.06 -1.47
N LYS A 685 -5.13 22.63 -1.82
CA LYS A 685 -5.73 21.43 -1.22
C LYS A 685 -5.01 20.12 -1.58
N ARG A 686 -4.28 20.08 -2.70
CA ARG A 686 -3.57 18.88 -3.19
C ARG A 686 -2.33 19.28 -3.95
N ALA A 687 -1.33 18.39 -3.97
CA ALA A 687 -0.15 18.55 -4.81
C ALA A 687 -0.53 18.43 -6.31
N GLY A 688 -0.12 19.39 -7.15
CA GLY A 688 -0.35 19.39 -8.59
C GLY A 688 0.22 20.64 -9.28
N GLY A 689 0.54 20.52 -10.58
CA GLY A 689 1.24 21.55 -11.37
C GLY A 689 0.39 22.58 -12.09
N TYR A 690 -0.91 22.73 -11.75
CA TYR A 690 -1.76 23.76 -12.35
C TYR A 690 -2.61 24.46 -11.28
N GLU A 691 -2.60 25.79 -11.38
CA GLU A 691 -3.24 26.86 -10.60
C GLU A 691 -4.31 26.46 -9.56
N PRO A 692 -4.27 27.02 -8.33
CA PRO A 692 -5.21 26.69 -7.27
C PRO A 692 -6.60 27.30 -7.56
N SER A 693 -7.46 26.57 -8.25
CA SER A 693 -8.92 26.83 -8.24
C SER A 693 -9.57 26.60 -6.86
N ARG A 694 -8.78 26.36 -5.80
CA ARG A 694 -9.23 26.13 -4.42
C ARG A 694 -8.19 26.67 -3.43
N VAL A 695 -8.09 28.00 -3.34
CA VAL A 695 -7.35 28.73 -2.31
C VAL A 695 -7.77 28.19 -0.93
N ILE A 696 -6.78 27.90 -0.07
CA ILE A 696 -7.05 27.69 1.35
C ILE A 696 -7.35 29.06 1.93
N GLU A 697 -8.48 29.20 2.62
CA GLU A 697 -8.85 30.46 3.28
C GLU A 697 -7.68 30.95 4.15
N ASN A 698 -7.25 32.21 3.98
CA ASN A 698 -6.09 32.84 4.61
C ASN A 698 -4.69 32.24 4.29
N GLY A 699 -4.58 31.34 3.31
CA GLY A 699 -3.31 30.93 2.72
C GLY A 699 -2.32 30.30 3.70
N PHE A 700 -1.11 30.85 3.78
CA PHE A 700 -0.06 30.38 4.71
C PHE A 700 -0.22 30.96 6.13
N ALA A 701 -1.00 32.03 6.31
CA ALA A 701 -1.12 32.72 7.59
C ALA A 701 -1.87 31.91 8.66
N ASP A 702 -2.75 31.01 8.24
CA ASP A 702 -3.54 30.14 9.12
C ASP A 702 -2.89 28.78 9.38
N LEU A 703 -1.68 28.54 8.86
CA LEU A 703 -0.95 27.31 9.13
C LEU A 703 -0.26 27.35 10.49
N ASP A 704 0.06 26.16 10.99
CA ASP A 704 0.91 25.98 12.15
C ASP A 704 2.24 26.77 11.98
N PRO A 705 2.58 27.70 12.89
CA PRO A 705 3.80 28.51 12.79
C PRO A 705 5.09 27.68 12.70
N VAL A 706 5.13 26.49 13.31
CA VAL A 706 6.26 25.56 13.20
C VAL A 706 6.41 25.09 11.76
N LEU A 707 5.33 24.60 11.14
CA LEU A 707 5.35 24.16 9.74
C LEU A 707 5.74 25.30 8.78
N VAL A 708 5.27 26.52 9.06
CA VAL A 708 5.66 27.71 8.30
C VAL A 708 7.16 27.98 8.45
N SER A 709 7.69 28.00 9.67
CA SER A 709 9.13 28.21 9.90
C SER A 709 9.98 27.18 9.19
N GLU A 710 9.59 25.92 9.23
CA GLU A 710 10.29 24.81 8.57
C GLU A 710 10.25 24.90 7.04
N LEU A 711 9.08 25.25 6.49
CA LEU A 711 8.94 25.55 5.07
C LEU A 711 9.87 26.70 4.64
N LEU A 712 9.87 27.78 5.42
CA LEU A 712 10.70 28.94 5.14
C LEU A 712 12.19 28.62 5.27
N ALA A 713 12.58 27.77 6.22
CA ALA A 713 13.95 27.28 6.38
C ALA A 713 14.41 26.50 5.14
N ASP A 714 13.60 25.53 4.69
CA ASP A 714 13.88 24.71 3.49
C ASP A 714 14.04 25.59 2.24
N LEU A 715 13.14 26.56 2.03
CA LEU A 715 13.17 27.47 0.89
C LEU A 715 14.33 28.47 0.97
N THR A 716 14.67 28.95 2.17
CA THR A 716 15.82 29.85 2.38
C THR A 716 17.14 29.11 2.11
N ALA A 717 17.29 27.88 2.62
CA ALA A 717 18.45 27.04 2.36
C ALA A 717 18.58 26.67 0.86
N LEU A 718 17.45 26.39 0.20
CA LEU A 718 17.40 26.12 -1.23
C LEU A 718 17.93 27.30 -2.06
N THR A 719 17.55 28.52 -1.67
CA THR A 719 17.79 29.75 -2.44
C THR A 719 19.04 30.54 -2.01
N ALA A 720 19.70 30.16 -0.93
CA ALA A 720 20.95 30.77 -0.49
C ALA A 720 22.04 30.68 -1.58
N SER A 721 22.73 31.78 -1.89
CA SER A 721 23.87 31.75 -2.82
C SER A 721 24.91 30.69 -2.38
N PRO A 722 25.54 29.94 -3.30
CA PRO A 722 26.64 29.07 -2.91
C PRO A 722 27.70 29.89 -2.18
N ALA A 723 28.08 29.45 -0.98
CA ALA A 723 29.27 29.98 -0.32
C ALA A 723 30.45 29.76 -1.26
N ASN A 724 31.07 30.85 -1.71
CA ASN A 724 32.25 30.85 -2.58
C ASN A 724 33.43 30.13 -1.94
#